data_AF-A0AAU1V6G3-F1
#
_entry.id   AF-A0AAU1V6G3-F1
#
_cell.length_a   1.000
_cell.length_b   1.000
_cell.length_c   1.000
_cell.angle_alpha   90.00
_cell.angle_beta   90.00
_cell.angle_gamma   90.00
#
_symmetry.space_group_name_H-M   'P 1'
#
loop_
_entity.id
_entity.type
_entity.pdbx_description
1 polymer ?
#
loop_
_entity_poly.entity_id
_entity_poly.type
_entity_poly.pdbx_seq_one_letter_code
_entity_poly.pdbx_strand_id
1 'polypeptide(L)'
;MRFRPTSLLLAAVLAAGGTTPALAATAAPPDLVRDPASYVDPLIGTRNGGNVFPGAVTPFGMLSWSPENTRGDATRTAAPGGYQYDATRIRGFSLTHMSGTGCAGGSGDIPFFPYAGEVTSSPASDTKDAVYASDFRHADETAEPGHYKVGLASGVTADLTATARTGSGRFTYPAGKPASLLIRTANSEVGSTDSSVRIDPATRTVSGSVTSGDFCGYLDPEGQRPYYTLYFTARFDRAFKSAGTWQDDRLTPGSTSASGGTGGFSKGGRPVAGKGAGGYVEFEPGAGPVNVRVGISYVSQAGATANLAAEDPSYRSFDAVREAARRAWRERLGAIRVGGGTDAGRTTFYTALYHALLHPNVISDTDRRYTGSDGQVHRVARGHRAQYGTFSGWDVYRDQVQLLTLLNPRTGSDIAQSLYELAGQNGGVWDRWLHGASGTHVMNGDPSPTALAGIRAFGGTDFDLRGALKSLVKAATVPTGQDLSSAGKPVLSVGQRPSLDKYMKLHYMPSVSNAWGGAAETLEMSGADFSLSQLAAAAGEKDTSAAFAARSQWWQNNFDIAADPTGGYIADRKADGSWVTGFTPATGSGFVEGTAAQYTWMVQHNPAGLFAAMGGKDKALARLDSFFHDADGGWAFTGSGGDKSELDNEPSINVPYLYDYAGAPYKSQETVRAAMRQLWSTEPAGIPGNDDLGAMSSWYVFSALGMYPQVPSRAELALASPLFPRIEIDRPHGNDISIRANGAAADAPYIHSLKVNGRTSERPWLAASLVRDGGTLDYTLSGTPDKEWGSDPSDAPPSFRAGEQPYQIGVGPTTATIAPGGSTNVGIRALSLSGGTGPEVRFKAETPDGVSATPAEGTVVDGSQEITLGSSKGMKQGFYDVRITVTSGGTSYEQPVALTVAAPGTLLAAYDNTGISDDEGEHDEADFDGGGWSYSRQALMAAGLTPGGHGTVDGLAFNWPNSPSARPDNAAADGQTVELADPARKLSFIGSAVNGDQQTRATITYSDGTTDTIGLAFTDWTVGGGAGAVQYGNEVVAKTAYRNVSGADKDPVATYVFATRPFAAPEGKTIAGVTLPQNTDLHVFTLATA
;
A
#
# COMPACT_ATOMS: atom_id res chain seq x y z
N MET A 1 20.54 -18.08 -79.44
CA MET A 1 20.38 -17.38 -80.73
C MET A 1 20.17 -15.90 -80.46
N ARG A 2 20.92 -15.03 -81.15
CA ARG A 2 20.72 -13.58 -81.13
C ARG A 2 19.50 -13.20 -82.00
N PHE A 3 18.99 -12.00 -81.71
CA PHE A 3 18.25 -11.09 -82.59
C PHE A 3 16.77 -11.45 -82.83
N ARG A 4 15.81 -10.52 -82.92
CA ARG A 4 15.60 -9.08 -82.58
C ARG A 4 14.15 -8.78 -83.07
N PRO A 5 13.62 -7.54 -83.00
CA PRO A 5 12.24 -7.25 -82.59
C PRO A 5 11.39 -6.62 -83.71
N THR A 6 10.17 -6.19 -83.38
CA THR A 6 9.51 -5.02 -84.01
C THR A 6 8.30 -4.65 -83.13
N SER A 7 8.28 -3.47 -82.48
CA SER A 7 7.87 -2.14 -83.03
C SER A 7 6.36 -1.91 -82.81
N LEU A 8 5.80 -0.76 -82.46
CA LEU A 8 6.24 0.60 -82.05
C LEU A 8 4.93 1.42 -81.85
N LEU A 9 5.05 2.63 -81.28
CA LEU A 9 4.10 3.79 -81.20
C LEU A 9 3.67 4.07 -79.74
N LEU A 10 4.14 5.08 -78.99
CA LEU A 10 4.62 6.47 -79.19
C LEU A 10 3.50 7.55 -79.34
N ALA A 11 3.24 8.28 -78.25
CA ALA A 11 3.16 9.76 -78.12
C ALA A 11 2.44 10.14 -76.78
N ALA A 12 3.15 10.65 -75.76
CA ALA A 12 3.32 12.08 -75.38
C ALA A 12 2.05 12.69 -74.74
N VAL A 13 1.98 13.26 -73.52
CA VAL A 13 2.72 14.39 -72.87
C VAL A 13 2.33 14.36 -71.36
N LEU A 14 3.22 14.45 -70.35
CA LEU A 14 3.63 15.67 -69.64
C LEU A 14 4.73 15.33 -68.61
N ALA A 15 5.76 16.15 -68.54
CA ALA A 15 6.83 16.09 -67.55
C ALA A 15 6.45 16.88 -66.28
N ALA A 16 6.65 16.28 -65.11
CA ALA A 16 6.89 16.96 -63.84
C ALA A 16 7.80 16.06 -62.98
N GLY A 17 8.79 16.66 -62.33
CA GLY A 17 9.98 15.99 -61.79
C GLY A 17 9.72 14.79 -60.88
N GLY A 18 10.33 13.66 -61.23
CA GLY A 18 10.47 12.53 -60.32
C GLY A 18 11.52 12.86 -59.27
N THR A 19 11.09 13.35 -58.10
CA THR A 19 11.83 13.15 -56.87
C THR A 19 11.81 11.65 -56.58
N THR A 20 12.94 10.97 -56.82
CA THR A 20 13.17 9.68 -56.18
C THR A 20 13.00 9.89 -54.67
N PRO A 21 12.10 9.18 -53.97
CA PRO A 21 12.06 9.27 -52.53
C PRO A 21 13.43 8.84 -52.04
N ALA A 22 14.17 9.78 -51.46
CA ALA A 22 15.38 9.45 -50.73
C ALA A 22 14.95 8.41 -49.69
N LEU A 23 15.47 7.19 -49.80
CA LEU A 23 15.44 6.22 -48.71
C LEU A 23 15.93 6.97 -47.48
N ALA A 24 15.01 7.26 -46.56
CA ALA A 24 15.35 7.87 -45.30
C ALA A 24 16.43 6.97 -44.68
N ALA A 25 17.64 7.52 -44.54
CA ALA A 25 18.71 6.83 -43.85
C ALA A 25 18.15 6.42 -42.49
N THR A 26 18.15 5.12 -42.18
CA THR A 26 17.84 4.64 -40.83
C THR A 26 18.74 5.40 -39.88
N ALA A 27 18.16 6.27 -39.07
CA ALA A 27 18.91 7.02 -38.07
C ALA A 27 19.72 6.02 -37.24
N ALA A 28 21.00 6.32 -37.00
CA ALA A 28 21.80 5.48 -36.12
C ALA A 28 21.09 5.35 -34.76
N PRO A 29 21.11 4.17 -34.12
CA PRO A 29 20.46 4.00 -32.82
C PRO A 29 21.05 5.01 -31.82
N PRO A 30 20.23 5.58 -30.93
CA PRO A 30 20.70 6.61 -30.02
C PRO A 30 21.79 6.05 -29.09
N ASP A 31 22.69 6.95 -28.69
CA ASP A 31 23.74 6.62 -27.73
C ASP A 31 23.12 6.28 -26.37
N LEU A 32 23.69 5.27 -25.71
CA LEU A 32 23.32 4.89 -24.36
C LEU A 32 23.84 5.90 -23.35
N VAL A 33 23.07 6.14 -22.29
CA VAL A 33 23.51 6.91 -21.13
C VAL A 33 24.78 6.28 -20.54
N ARG A 34 25.85 7.08 -20.44
CA ARG A 34 27.16 6.62 -19.96
C ARG A 34 27.32 6.70 -18.43
N ASP A 35 26.67 7.68 -17.81
CA ASP A 35 26.66 7.85 -16.35
C ASP A 35 25.22 7.96 -15.84
N PRO A 36 24.53 6.82 -15.63
CA PRO A 36 23.17 6.80 -15.08
C PRO A 36 22.99 7.58 -13.77
N ALA A 37 24.03 7.62 -12.93
CA ALA A 37 23.98 8.30 -11.64
C ALA A 37 23.82 9.82 -11.75
N SER A 38 24.06 10.42 -12.92
CA SER A 38 23.80 11.86 -13.14
C SER A 38 22.33 12.21 -13.36
N TYR A 39 21.48 11.20 -13.56
CA TYR A 39 20.04 11.38 -13.78
C TYR A 39 19.21 11.13 -12.52
N VAL A 40 19.81 10.61 -11.45
CA VAL A 40 19.09 10.38 -10.20
C VAL A 40 18.93 11.68 -9.43
N ASP A 41 17.69 11.93 -9.01
CA ASP A 41 17.33 12.97 -8.06
C ASP A 41 16.63 12.34 -6.84
N PRO A 42 17.34 12.16 -5.70
CA PRO A 42 16.77 11.59 -4.49
C PRO A 42 15.68 12.44 -3.81
N LEU A 43 15.40 13.66 -4.28
CA LEU A 43 14.32 14.50 -3.75
C LEU A 43 12.95 14.16 -4.35
N ILE A 44 12.89 13.49 -5.50
CA ILE A 44 11.62 13.02 -6.08
C ILE A 44 11.02 11.97 -5.13
N GLY A 45 9.77 12.16 -4.69
CA GLY A 45 9.11 11.32 -3.70
C GLY A 45 9.21 11.83 -2.26
N THR A 46 9.90 12.95 -2.01
CA THR A 46 9.96 13.58 -0.67
C THR A 46 8.75 14.48 -0.37
N ARG A 47 7.72 14.42 -1.22
CA ARG A 47 6.42 15.08 -1.06
C ARG A 47 5.33 14.15 -1.65
N ASN A 48 4.06 14.45 -1.37
CA ASN A 48 2.90 13.73 -1.91
C ASN A 48 2.81 12.26 -1.44
N GLY A 49 3.21 11.98 -0.20
CA GLY A 49 3.12 10.62 0.33
C GLY A 49 4.21 9.67 -0.17
N GLY A 50 5.10 10.07 -1.09
CA GLY A 50 6.22 9.22 -1.51
C GLY A 50 7.10 8.71 -0.37
N ASN A 51 7.22 9.47 0.73
CA ASN A 51 7.84 9.06 1.99
C ASN A 51 9.29 8.52 1.85
N VAL A 52 10.00 8.89 0.79
CA VAL A 52 11.43 8.55 0.60
C VAL A 52 12.33 9.54 1.35
N PHE A 53 13.63 9.26 1.38
CA PHE A 53 14.64 10.10 2.04
C PHE A 53 15.80 10.46 1.08
N PRO A 54 16.35 11.68 1.15
CA PRO A 54 17.38 12.15 0.20
C PRO A 54 18.83 11.86 0.63
N GLY A 55 19.04 11.24 1.78
CA GLY A 55 20.33 11.05 2.43
C GLY A 55 21.34 10.19 1.66
N ALA A 56 22.58 10.23 2.16
CA ALA A 56 23.67 9.44 1.61
C ALA A 56 23.54 7.96 1.97
N VAL A 57 23.36 7.12 0.96
CA VAL A 57 23.23 5.66 1.09
C VAL A 57 23.92 4.97 -0.10
N THR A 58 24.40 3.75 0.09
CA THR A 58 24.88 2.89 -1.01
C THR A 58 23.81 1.86 -1.37
N PRO A 59 23.84 1.22 -2.55
CA PRO A 59 22.83 0.21 -2.90
C PRO A 59 22.70 -0.86 -1.80
N PHE A 60 21.49 -1.06 -1.28
CA PHE A 60 21.17 -1.96 -0.16
C PHE A 60 21.93 -1.71 1.16
N GLY A 61 22.38 -0.46 1.40
CA GLY A 61 23.21 -0.09 2.55
C GLY A 61 22.51 -0.33 3.89
N MET A 62 23.24 -0.90 4.85
CA MET A 62 22.82 -0.96 6.27
C MET A 62 22.76 0.44 6.90
N LEU A 63 23.63 1.35 6.45
CA LEU A 63 23.67 2.75 6.86
C LEU A 63 23.10 3.65 5.77
N SER A 64 22.21 4.56 6.17
CA SER A 64 21.66 5.65 5.35
C SER A 64 21.76 6.95 6.15
N TRP A 65 22.72 7.81 5.82
CA TRP A 65 22.94 9.06 6.55
C TRP A 65 22.10 10.20 5.95
N SER A 66 20.91 10.44 6.52
CA SER A 66 19.90 11.36 5.98
C SER A 66 19.51 12.46 6.98
N PRO A 67 19.05 13.63 6.51
CA PRO A 67 18.40 14.63 7.37
C PRO A 67 17.10 14.15 8.02
N GLU A 68 16.90 14.59 9.26
CA GLU A 68 15.66 14.48 10.03
C GLU A 68 14.98 15.85 10.08
N ASN A 69 13.85 16.01 9.39
CA ASN A 69 13.06 17.23 9.45
C ASN A 69 12.17 17.28 10.69
N THR A 70 11.80 18.50 11.07
CA THR A 70 10.88 18.76 12.17
C THR A 70 9.94 19.91 11.85
N ARG A 71 8.71 19.84 12.37
CA ARG A 71 7.74 20.94 12.36
C ARG A 71 7.63 21.64 13.73
N GLY A 72 8.65 21.50 14.57
CA GLY A 72 8.67 22.06 15.92
C GLY A 72 8.02 21.16 16.98
N ASP A 73 8.11 19.84 16.78
CA ASP A 73 7.66 18.83 17.72
C ASP A 73 8.70 17.71 17.81
N ALA A 74 9.44 17.67 18.91
CA ALA A 74 10.48 16.66 19.12
C ALA A 74 9.93 15.23 19.25
N THR A 75 8.61 15.08 19.44
CA THR A 75 7.95 13.77 19.61
C THR A 75 7.35 13.20 18.32
N ARG A 76 7.40 13.95 17.22
CA ARG A 76 6.81 13.55 15.94
C ARG A 76 7.73 13.91 14.79
N THR A 77 8.09 12.91 13.98
CA THR A 77 8.82 13.15 12.72
C THR A 77 7.93 13.86 11.69
N ALA A 78 8.54 14.57 10.74
CA ALA A 78 7.80 15.28 9.69
C ALA A 78 7.13 14.34 8.68
N ALA A 79 7.75 13.18 8.42
CA ALA A 79 7.25 12.10 7.57
C ALA A 79 7.87 10.75 7.98
N PRO A 80 7.25 9.61 7.62
CA PRO A 80 7.77 8.27 7.88
C PRO A 80 9.24 8.03 7.51
N GLY A 81 9.72 8.59 6.40
CA GLY A 81 11.13 8.47 5.98
C GLY A 81 12.08 9.49 6.62
N GLY A 82 11.64 10.22 7.65
CA GLY A 82 12.43 11.23 8.36
C GLY A 82 12.52 12.61 7.67
N TYR A 83 12.22 12.69 6.37
CA TYR A 83 12.32 13.91 5.58
C TYR A 83 11.02 14.21 4.81
N GLN A 84 10.64 15.48 4.78
CA GLN A 84 9.52 15.99 3.97
C GLN A 84 9.95 17.31 3.35
N TYR A 85 9.85 17.44 2.03
CA TYR A 85 10.35 18.60 1.29
C TYR A 85 9.82 19.94 1.82
N ASP A 86 8.56 20.00 2.23
CA ASP A 86 7.97 21.25 2.76
C ASP A 86 8.36 21.57 4.23
N ALA A 87 9.03 20.65 4.93
CA ALA A 87 9.49 20.82 6.29
C ALA A 87 10.93 21.38 6.31
N THR A 88 11.05 22.71 6.26
CA THR A 88 12.33 23.42 6.03
C THR A 88 13.23 23.58 7.26
N ARG A 89 13.09 22.70 8.27
CA ARG A 89 13.90 22.73 9.50
C ARG A 89 14.44 21.33 9.82
N ILE A 90 15.73 21.24 10.12
CA ILE A 90 16.45 19.99 10.38
C ILE A 90 16.83 19.92 11.87
N ARG A 91 16.46 18.81 12.54
CA ARG A 91 16.81 18.53 13.95
C ARG A 91 18.04 17.62 14.13
N GLY A 92 18.51 17.01 13.04
CA GLY A 92 19.68 16.14 13.03
C GLY A 92 19.86 15.40 11.71
N PHE A 93 20.90 14.57 11.66
CA PHE A 93 21.18 13.65 10.56
C PHE A 93 21.39 12.24 11.14
N SER A 94 20.40 11.38 11.01
CA SER A 94 20.37 10.00 11.56
C SER A 94 21.04 9.00 10.61
N LEU A 95 21.35 7.81 11.14
CA LEU A 95 22.21 6.81 10.49
C LEU A 95 21.45 5.69 9.77
N THR A 96 20.14 5.60 9.96
CA THR A 96 19.28 4.52 9.44
C THR A 96 17.92 5.08 9.06
N HIS A 97 17.33 4.60 7.97
CA HIS A 97 16.06 5.08 7.41
C HIS A 97 15.36 3.96 6.64
N MET A 98 14.04 4.02 6.59
CA MET A 98 13.22 3.26 5.68
C MET A 98 12.68 4.16 4.57
N SER A 99 12.65 3.65 3.34
CA SER A 99 12.21 4.42 2.17
C SER A 99 10.78 4.05 1.80
N GLY A 100 9.90 5.05 1.76
CA GLY A 100 8.58 4.91 1.15
C GLY A 100 7.52 4.23 1.99
N THR A 101 7.71 4.06 3.30
CA THR A 101 6.71 3.41 4.15
C THR A 101 5.52 4.32 4.48
N GLY A 102 4.31 3.76 4.52
CA GLY A 102 3.11 4.49 4.98
C GLY A 102 3.04 4.75 6.50
N CYS A 103 3.66 3.89 7.31
CA CYS A 103 3.71 4.05 8.77
C CYS A 103 4.97 4.77 9.25
N ALA A 104 4.84 5.56 10.32
CA ALA A 104 5.98 6.05 11.09
C ALA A 104 6.61 4.94 11.96
N GLY A 105 7.86 5.16 12.38
CA GLY A 105 8.55 4.33 13.37
C GLY A 105 9.62 3.41 12.83
N GLY A 106 9.98 3.58 11.55
CA GLY A 106 10.99 2.78 10.88
C GLY A 106 12.35 3.48 10.89
N SER A 107 13.11 3.40 11.99
CA SER A 107 14.51 3.85 12.10
C SER A 107 14.74 5.32 12.58
N GLY A 108 15.55 6.12 11.88
CA GLY A 108 15.98 7.45 12.31
C GLY A 108 17.04 7.46 13.42
N ASP A 109 17.85 6.40 13.51
CA ASP A 109 18.67 6.17 14.69
C ASP A 109 19.87 7.13 14.83
N ILE A 110 20.08 7.58 16.07
CA ILE A 110 21.24 8.36 16.54
C ILE A 110 21.49 9.62 15.66
N PRO A 111 20.58 10.61 15.64
CA PRO A 111 20.81 11.83 14.89
C PRO A 111 22.05 12.60 15.37
N PHE A 112 22.93 12.94 14.43
CA PHE A 112 24.04 13.88 14.61
C PHE A 112 23.58 15.29 14.23
N PHE A 113 23.77 16.29 15.10
CA PHE A 113 23.37 17.67 14.78
C PHE A 113 24.52 18.65 15.01
N PRO A 114 25.05 19.30 13.95
CA PRO A 114 26.13 20.26 14.08
C PRO A 114 25.56 21.64 14.46
N TYR A 115 25.93 22.13 15.64
CA TYR A 115 25.38 23.33 16.25
C TYR A 115 26.45 24.43 16.38
N ALA A 116 26.19 25.61 15.80
CA ALA A 116 27.08 26.77 15.85
C ALA A 116 26.87 27.65 17.11
N GLY A 117 26.84 27.01 18.28
CA GLY A 117 26.63 27.65 19.58
C GLY A 117 27.10 26.77 20.73
N GLU A 118 27.10 27.31 21.95
CA GLU A 118 27.42 26.56 23.17
C GLU A 118 26.20 25.77 23.65
N VAL A 119 26.42 24.53 24.12
CA VAL A 119 25.34 23.69 24.66
C VAL A 119 25.09 24.09 26.12
N THR A 120 24.04 24.86 26.37
CA THR A 120 23.76 25.47 27.69
C THR A 120 22.52 24.89 28.39
N SER A 121 21.75 24.06 27.69
CA SER A 121 20.57 23.35 28.20
C SER A 121 20.56 21.91 27.69
N SER A 122 19.76 21.02 28.29
CA SER A 122 19.60 19.67 27.77
C SER A 122 18.89 19.70 26.40
N PRO A 123 19.45 19.09 25.35
CA PRO A 123 18.76 18.91 24.07
C PRO A 123 17.44 18.13 24.16
N ALA A 124 17.28 17.25 25.16
CA ALA A 124 16.01 16.55 25.38
C ALA A 124 14.91 17.46 25.94
N SER A 125 15.26 18.58 26.59
CA SER A 125 14.31 19.60 27.04
C SER A 125 13.82 20.52 25.92
N ASP A 126 14.46 20.49 24.75
CA ASP A 126 14.04 21.29 23.58
C ASP A 126 12.89 20.61 22.85
N THR A 127 11.74 20.48 23.51
CA THR A 127 10.60 19.71 23.01
C THR A 127 9.94 20.32 21.76
N LYS A 128 10.35 21.53 21.38
CA LYS A 128 9.85 22.28 20.23
C LYS A 128 10.90 22.49 19.15
N ASP A 129 12.06 21.84 19.25
CA ASP A 129 13.19 22.00 18.33
C ASP A 129 13.52 23.48 18.06
N ALA A 130 13.42 24.32 19.09
CA ALA A 130 13.58 25.77 18.99
C ALA A 130 15.05 26.19 19.03
N VAL A 131 15.90 25.43 19.73
CA VAL A 131 17.31 25.77 20.00
C VAL A 131 18.25 24.87 19.20
N TYR A 132 18.02 23.57 19.21
CA TYR A 132 18.93 22.55 18.68
C TYR A 132 18.43 21.94 17.36
N ALA A 133 17.85 22.80 16.53
CA ALA A 133 17.52 22.54 15.14
C ALA A 133 17.82 23.80 14.32
N SER A 134 17.93 23.66 13.00
CA SER A 134 18.20 24.81 12.12
C SER A 134 17.34 24.76 10.89
N ASP A 135 16.87 25.93 10.47
CA ASP A 135 16.23 26.09 9.16
C ASP A 135 17.28 25.89 8.05
N PHE A 136 16.82 25.55 6.85
CA PHE A 136 17.61 25.48 5.63
C PHE A 136 16.78 25.91 4.42
N ARG A 137 17.40 25.97 3.23
CA ARG A 137 16.72 26.21 1.96
C ARG A 137 17.19 25.18 0.95
N HIS A 138 16.28 24.67 0.11
CA HIS A 138 16.65 23.70 -0.95
C HIS A 138 17.67 24.26 -1.95
N ALA A 139 17.73 25.60 -2.14
CA ALA A 139 18.78 26.23 -2.95
C ALA A 139 20.20 26.04 -2.39
N ASP A 140 20.31 25.70 -1.10
CA ASP A 140 21.57 25.40 -0.40
C ASP A 140 21.71 23.88 -0.14
N GLU A 141 20.86 23.05 -0.76
CA GLU A 141 20.79 21.59 -0.61
C GLU A 141 21.26 20.89 -1.90
N THR A 142 21.88 19.73 -1.75
CA THR A 142 22.30 18.88 -2.87
C THR A 142 22.16 17.43 -2.42
N ALA A 143 21.34 16.67 -3.14
CA ALA A 143 21.18 15.23 -2.96
C ALA A 143 21.62 14.51 -4.24
N GLU A 144 22.53 13.55 -4.10
CA GLU A 144 23.07 12.72 -5.18
C GLU A 144 23.21 11.27 -4.69
N PRO A 145 23.25 10.26 -5.57
CA PRO A 145 23.46 8.88 -5.15
C PRO A 145 24.75 8.70 -4.32
N GLY A 146 24.57 8.41 -3.03
CA GLY A 146 25.67 8.23 -2.06
C GLY A 146 26.26 9.52 -1.48
N HIS A 147 25.63 10.68 -1.70
CA HIS A 147 26.10 11.98 -1.21
C HIS A 147 24.94 12.93 -0.90
N TYR A 148 24.98 13.54 0.28
CA TYR A 148 24.03 14.58 0.65
C TYR A 148 24.77 15.77 1.27
N LYS A 149 24.39 16.98 0.88
CA LYS A 149 24.99 18.22 1.39
C LYS A 149 23.93 19.28 1.60
N VAL A 150 24.00 20.00 2.72
CA VAL A 150 23.09 21.12 3.01
C VAL A 150 23.77 22.24 3.78
N GLY A 151 23.49 23.48 3.38
CA GLY A 151 23.78 24.69 4.14
C GLY A 151 22.65 25.04 5.11
N LEU A 152 22.95 25.07 6.40
CA LEU A 152 22.02 25.44 7.46
C LEU A 152 22.01 26.96 7.69
N ALA A 153 20.86 27.53 8.05
CA ALA A 153 20.71 28.95 8.38
C ALA A 153 21.60 29.41 9.55
N SER A 154 22.04 28.48 10.41
CA SER A 154 23.04 28.72 11.46
C SER A 154 24.43 29.13 10.91
N GLY A 155 24.68 28.91 9.62
CA GLY A 155 25.94 29.09 8.92
C GLY A 155 26.79 27.82 8.84
N VAL A 156 26.30 26.70 9.36
CA VAL A 156 26.97 25.40 9.28
C VAL A 156 26.67 24.72 7.95
N THR A 157 27.65 24.05 7.35
CA THR A 157 27.41 23.11 6.23
C THR A 157 27.62 21.68 6.70
N ALA A 158 26.66 20.81 6.42
CA ALA A 158 26.78 19.36 6.57
C ALA A 158 27.00 18.72 5.19
N ASP A 159 27.99 17.84 5.08
CA ASP A 159 28.39 17.17 3.84
C ASP A 159 28.65 15.69 4.18
N LEU A 160 27.83 14.78 3.64
CA LEU A 160 27.64 13.40 4.13
C LEU A 160 27.83 12.40 2.99
N THR A 161 28.49 11.28 3.27
CA THR A 161 28.59 10.13 2.36
C THR A 161 28.59 8.81 3.15
N ALA A 162 28.41 7.68 2.47
CA ALA A 162 28.24 6.37 3.09
C ALA A 162 28.99 5.25 2.36
N THR A 163 29.26 4.18 3.11
CA THR A 163 29.56 2.84 2.62
C THR A 163 28.35 1.93 2.92
N ALA A 164 28.52 0.62 2.94
CA ALA A 164 27.42 -0.27 3.30
C ALA A 164 27.10 -0.19 4.80
N ARG A 165 28.09 0.01 5.67
CA ARG A 165 27.94 -0.07 7.14
C ARG A 165 28.55 1.11 7.90
N THR A 166 29.10 2.07 7.17
CA THR A 166 29.79 3.23 7.73
C THR A 166 29.37 4.51 7.03
N GLY A 167 29.44 5.63 7.73
CA GLY A 167 29.22 6.96 7.19
C GLY A 167 30.45 7.83 7.40
N SER A 168 30.68 8.78 6.49
CA SER A 168 31.65 9.87 6.69
C SER A 168 30.92 11.20 6.61
N GLY A 169 31.14 12.07 7.60
CA GLY A 169 30.55 13.40 7.66
C GLY A 169 31.62 14.48 7.74
N ARG A 170 31.43 15.59 7.05
CA ARG A 170 32.28 16.77 7.03
C ARG A 170 31.44 17.99 7.42
N PHE A 171 31.65 18.51 8.63
CA PHE A 171 30.91 19.65 9.16
C PHE A 171 31.77 20.91 9.15
N THR A 172 31.32 21.92 8.42
CA THR A 172 32.02 23.21 8.31
C THR A 172 31.25 24.26 9.12
N TYR A 173 31.90 24.83 10.13
CA TYR A 173 31.30 25.82 11.03
C TYR A 173 31.67 27.25 10.61
N PRO A 174 30.81 28.24 10.89
CA PRO A 174 31.13 29.64 10.64
C PRO A 174 32.30 30.09 11.53
N ALA A 175 33.24 30.85 10.94
CA ALA A 175 34.43 31.30 11.62
C ALA A 175 34.10 32.12 12.89
N GLY A 176 34.84 31.86 13.98
CA GLY A 176 34.70 32.59 15.25
C GLY A 176 33.46 32.23 16.08
N LYS A 177 32.58 31.34 15.62
CA LYS A 177 31.48 30.81 16.44
C LYS A 177 31.90 29.53 17.18
N PRO A 178 31.23 29.18 18.30
CA PRO A 178 31.37 27.86 18.90
C PRO A 178 31.04 26.76 17.90
N ALA A 179 31.80 25.66 17.93
CA ALA A 179 31.63 24.51 17.06
C ALA A 179 31.28 23.29 17.90
N SER A 180 29.99 22.99 18.02
CA SER A 180 29.47 21.88 18.81
C SER A 180 28.85 20.83 17.89
N LEU A 181 28.96 19.56 18.25
CA LEU A 181 28.25 18.47 17.59
C LEU A 181 27.48 17.67 18.63
N LEU A 182 26.16 17.58 18.45
CA LEU A 182 25.27 16.77 19.28
C LEU A 182 25.18 15.36 18.70
N ILE A 183 25.18 14.36 19.58
CA ILE A 183 24.95 12.94 19.26
C ILE A 183 23.75 12.50 20.09
N ARG A 184 22.57 12.49 19.46
CA ARG A 184 21.27 12.31 20.13
C ARG A 184 20.89 10.82 20.19
N THR A 185 21.56 10.05 21.03
CA THR A 185 21.46 8.58 21.03
C THR A 185 20.04 8.04 21.27
N ALA A 186 19.19 8.76 22.00
CA ALA A 186 17.81 8.31 22.26
C ALA A 186 16.78 8.69 21.17
N ASN A 187 17.14 9.55 20.21
CA ASN A 187 16.19 10.31 19.38
C ASN A 187 15.90 9.66 18.02
N SER A 188 15.62 8.35 17.99
CA SER A 188 15.02 7.70 16.81
C SER A 188 13.65 8.30 16.48
N GLU A 189 13.11 8.07 15.28
CA GLU A 189 11.89 8.76 14.78
C GLU A 189 10.68 8.67 15.73
N VAL A 190 10.45 7.49 16.30
CA VAL A 190 9.42 7.21 17.33
C VAL A 190 10.02 6.97 18.72
N GLY A 191 11.29 7.30 18.90
CA GLY A 191 12.00 7.19 20.16
C GLY A 191 12.60 5.81 20.43
N SER A 192 12.93 5.59 21.70
CA SER A 192 13.71 4.44 22.15
C SER A 192 13.33 4.02 23.56
N THR A 193 13.43 2.72 23.84
CA THR A 193 13.27 2.20 25.20
C THR A 193 14.54 2.38 26.02
N ASP A 194 15.71 2.36 25.36
CA ASP A 194 16.99 2.61 26.00
C ASP A 194 18.00 3.18 25.01
N SER A 195 19.00 3.92 25.52
CA SER A 195 20.14 4.38 24.74
C SER A 195 21.36 4.59 25.62
N SER A 196 22.55 4.62 25.02
CA SER A 196 23.80 4.91 25.72
C SER A 196 24.74 5.74 24.87
N VAL A 197 25.54 6.59 25.52
CA VAL A 197 26.66 7.30 24.92
C VAL A 197 27.88 7.24 25.83
N ARG A 198 29.06 7.11 25.23
CA ARG A 198 30.37 7.22 25.86
C ARG A 198 31.27 8.08 25.00
N ILE A 199 31.92 9.05 25.62
CA ILE A 199 32.85 9.99 24.97
C ILE A 199 34.26 9.71 25.53
N ASP A 200 35.21 9.45 24.64
CA ASP A 200 36.62 9.30 24.97
C ASP A 200 37.44 10.42 24.28
N PRO A 201 37.77 11.50 25.02
CA PRO A 201 38.58 12.59 24.48
C PRO A 201 40.00 12.18 24.10
N ALA A 202 40.58 11.16 24.75
CA ALA A 202 41.96 10.75 24.48
C ALA A 202 42.08 10.08 23.10
N THR A 203 41.07 9.31 22.71
CA THR A 203 41.01 8.64 21.40
C THR A 203 40.15 9.37 20.38
N ARG A 204 39.55 10.52 20.74
CA ARG A 204 38.63 11.31 19.90
C ARG A 204 37.49 10.44 19.37
N THR A 205 36.93 9.62 20.24
CA THR A 205 35.91 8.63 19.90
C THR A 205 34.64 8.89 20.70
N VAL A 206 33.49 8.78 20.03
CA VAL A 206 32.17 8.70 20.67
C VAL A 206 31.55 7.38 20.27
N SER A 207 31.03 6.62 21.23
CA SER A 207 30.48 5.29 21.00
C SER A 207 29.23 5.10 21.83
N GLY A 208 28.33 4.21 21.42
CA GLY A 208 27.12 3.95 22.20
C GLY A 208 26.16 3.03 21.48
N SER A 209 24.89 3.09 21.89
CA SER A 209 23.80 2.28 21.34
C SER A 209 22.44 2.94 21.48
N VAL A 210 21.47 2.46 20.71
CA VAL A 210 20.04 2.73 20.87
C VAL A 210 19.25 1.44 20.71
N THR A 211 18.24 1.23 21.56
CA THR A 211 17.27 0.14 21.44
C THR A 211 15.95 0.73 20.98
N SER A 212 15.56 0.42 19.75
CA SER A 212 14.43 1.03 19.04
C SER A 212 13.61 -0.03 18.26
N GLY A 213 12.55 0.41 17.59
CA GLY A 213 11.52 -0.41 16.97
C GLY A 213 10.23 0.40 16.83
N ASP A 214 9.07 -0.21 17.09
CA ASP A 214 7.76 0.48 17.14
C ASP A 214 7.26 1.01 15.80
N PHE A 215 7.68 0.38 14.71
CA PHE A 215 7.10 0.58 13.38
C PHE A 215 5.60 0.27 13.41
N CYS A 216 4.78 1.24 12.99
CA CYS A 216 3.31 1.20 13.11
C CYS A 216 2.77 1.01 14.55
N GLY A 217 3.57 1.04 15.62
CA GLY A 217 3.09 0.66 16.95
C GLY A 217 2.10 1.63 17.60
N TYR A 218 1.94 2.83 17.04
CA TYR A 218 0.84 3.72 17.40
C TYR A 218 -0.54 3.21 16.96
N LEU A 219 -0.60 2.24 16.03
CA LEU A 219 -1.84 1.61 15.56
C LEU A 219 -2.30 0.48 16.48
N ASP A 220 -1.36 -0.32 17.02
CA ASP A 220 -1.70 -1.45 17.90
C ASP A 220 -0.61 -1.73 18.95
N PRO A 221 -0.98 -2.09 20.20
CA PRO A 221 -0.04 -2.48 21.26
C PRO A 221 0.94 -3.62 20.90
N GLU A 222 0.59 -4.52 19.98
CA GLU A 222 1.48 -5.58 19.49
C GLU A 222 2.76 -4.97 18.89
N GLY A 223 2.64 -3.84 18.19
CA GLY A 223 3.75 -3.11 17.61
C GLY A 223 4.61 -2.36 18.63
N GLN A 224 4.10 -2.09 19.84
CA GLN A 224 4.71 -1.24 20.88
C GLN A 224 5.88 -1.90 21.62
N ARG A 225 6.88 -2.35 20.86
CA ARG A 225 8.04 -3.10 21.35
C ARG A 225 9.31 -2.75 20.59
N PRO A 226 10.48 -2.94 21.23
CA PRO A 226 11.75 -2.77 20.53
C PRO A 226 11.99 -3.96 19.61
N TYR A 227 12.53 -3.71 18.43
CA TYR A 227 12.86 -4.73 17.44
C TYR A 227 14.35 -5.03 17.38
N TYR A 228 15.20 -4.07 17.76
CA TYR A 228 16.64 -4.19 17.65
C TYR A 228 17.38 -3.26 18.62
N THR A 229 18.68 -3.53 18.79
CA THR A 229 19.64 -2.57 19.32
C THR A 229 20.67 -2.25 18.24
N LEU A 230 20.82 -0.97 17.92
CA LEU A 230 21.86 -0.47 17.01
C LEU A 230 23.03 0.07 17.83
N TYR A 231 24.24 -0.40 17.56
CA TYR A 231 25.49 0.09 18.14
C TYR A 231 26.23 0.97 17.15
N PHE A 232 26.90 2.02 17.64
CA PHE A 232 27.72 2.90 16.79
C PHE A 232 29.11 3.17 17.37
N THR A 233 30.07 3.52 16.51
CA THR A 233 31.37 4.06 16.92
C THR A 233 31.77 5.16 15.95
N ALA A 234 31.92 6.38 16.46
CA ALA A 234 32.29 7.57 15.71
C ALA A 234 33.70 8.05 16.09
N ARG A 235 34.57 8.28 15.09
CA ARG A 235 35.93 8.79 15.26
C ARG A 235 36.10 10.16 14.60
N PHE A 236 36.76 11.06 15.31
CA PHE A 236 36.95 12.46 14.90
C PHE A 236 38.41 12.77 14.57
N ASP A 237 38.62 13.59 13.55
CA ASP A 237 39.96 14.05 13.16
C ASP A 237 40.46 15.21 14.05
N ARG A 238 39.55 15.98 14.64
CA ARG A 238 39.86 17.09 15.55
C ARG A 238 39.74 16.67 17.02
N ALA A 239 40.62 17.23 17.85
CA ALA A 239 40.56 17.03 19.30
C ALA A 239 39.34 17.76 19.90
N PHE A 240 38.75 17.17 20.93
CA PHE A 240 37.66 17.79 21.68
C PHE A 240 38.24 18.88 22.61
N LYS A 241 37.76 20.11 22.45
CA LYS A 241 38.01 21.22 23.38
C LYS A 241 37.31 20.95 24.71
N SER A 242 36.06 20.52 24.63
CA SER A 242 35.22 20.15 25.76
C SER A 242 34.23 19.07 25.31
N ALA A 243 33.58 18.42 26.28
CA ALA A 243 32.51 17.48 26.05
C ALA A 243 31.54 17.50 27.23
N GLY A 244 30.35 16.97 27.03
CA GLY A 244 29.38 16.74 28.10
C GLY A 244 28.28 15.80 27.64
N THR A 245 27.41 15.43 28.57
CA THR A 245 26.26 14.58 28.29
C THR A 245 24.98 15.18 28.85
N TRP A 246 23.84 14.70 28.37
CA TRP A 246 22.55 14.98 28.97
C TRP A 246 21.78 13.69 29.24
N GLN A 247 20.87 13.78 30.20
CA GLN A 247 19.85 12.78 30.49
C GLN A 247 18.59 13.53 30.92
N ASP A 248 17.50 13.31 30.19
CA ASP A 248 16.23 14.01 30.38
C ASP A 248 16.44 15.53 30.43
N ASP A 249 16.02 16.21 31.50
CA ASP A 249 16.16 17.64 31.67
C ASP A 249 17.56 18.10 32.11
N ARG A 250 18.44 17.16 32.46
CA ARG A 250 19.73 17.45 33.07
C ARG A 250 20.87 17.46 32.05
N LEU A 251 21.45 18.63 31.83
CA LEU A 251 22.75 18.79 31.19
C LEU A 251 23.88 18.61 32.21
N THR A 252 24.92 17.84 31.87
CA THR A 252 26.10 17.61 32.72
C THR A 252 27.40 17.86 31.92
N PRO A 253 27.90 19.12 31.90
CA PRO A 253 29.18 19.44 31.27
C PRO A 253 30.34 18.65 31.89
N GLY A 254 31.29 18.20 31.07
CA GLY A 254 32.45 17.39 31.49
C GLY A 254 32.14 15.91 31.74
N SER A 255 30.87 15.51 31.76
CA SER A 255 30.50 14.09 31.78
C SER A 255 30.88 13.41 30.47
N THR A 256 31.31 12.15 30.57
CA THR A 256 31.74 11.33 29.43
C THR A 256 30.82 10.15 29.16
N SER A 257 29.73 10.00 29.92
CA SER A 257 28.75 8.94 29.68
C SER A 257 27.37 9.32 30.16
N ALA A 258 26.35 8.90 29.41
CA ALA A 258 24.95 8.95 29.81
C ALA A 258 24.18 7.79 29.19
N SER A 259 23.01 7.49 29.76
CA SER A 259 22.09 6.49 29.25
C SER A 259 20.64 6.86 29.55
N GLY A 260 19.71 6.26 28.81
CA GLY A 260 18.27 6.46 28.96
C GLY A 260 17.58 6.68 27.62
N GLY A 261 16.47 5.97 27.41
CA GLY A 261 15.58 6.17 26.27
C GLY A 261 14.60 7.33 26.48
N THR A 262 13.71 7.53 25.53
CA THR A 262 12.68 8.59 25.56
C THR A 262 11.44 8.20 26.37
N GLY A 263 11.52 7.19 27.25
CA GLY A 263 10.36 6.60 27.94
C GLY A 263 9.59 5.56 27.10
N GLY A 264 10.09 5.28 25.89
CA GLY A 264 9.62 4.20 25.01
C GLY A 264 8.15 4.28 24.62
N PHE A 265 7.63 3.12 24.22
CA PHE A 265 6.32 2.91 23.57
C PHE A 265 5.11 2.98 24.53
N SER A 266 5.34 3.45 25.76
CA SER A 266 4.38 3.47 26.88
C SER A 266 3.24 4.49 26.76
N LYS A 267 3.23 5.32 25.70
CA LYS A 267 2.19 6.32 25.41
C LYS A 267 1.55 6.11 24.03
N GLY A 268 1.14 4.87 23.74
CA GLY A 268 0.56 4.53 22.44
C GLY A 268 1.58 4.63 21.30
N GLY A 269 2.78 4.09 21.50
CA GLY A 269 3.83 4.09 20.48
C GLY A 269 4.44 5.47 20.19
N ARG A 270 4.58 6.33 21.20
CA ARG A 270 5.15 7.69 21.05
C ARG A 270 6.21 8.01 22.09
N PRO A 271 7.26 8.76 21.72
CA PRO A 271 8.28 9.21 22.67
C PRO A 271 7.72 10.21 23.68
N VAL A 272 8.27 10.19 24.90
CA VAL A 272 7.89 11.13 25.97
C VAL A 272 8.72 12.41 25.84
N ALA A 273 8.04 13.54 25.63
CA ALA A 273 8.66 14.86 25.59
C ALA A 273 9.52 15.12 26.84
N GLY A 274 10.71 15.68 26.67
CA GLY A 274 11.63 15.98 27.79
C GLY A 274 12.51 14.81 28.24
N LYS A 275 12.33 13.61 27.67
CA LYS A 275 13.09 12.40 28.03
C LYS A 275 14.14 12.04 26.97
N GLY A 276 15.20 11.38 27.42
CA GLY A 276 16.23 10.82 26.54
C GLY A 276 17.65 11.26 26.90
N ALA A 277 18.63 10.49 26.43
CA ALA A 277 20.04 10.73 26.65
C ALA A 277 20.82 11.03 25.36
N GLY A 278 22.01 11.59 25.54
CA GLY A 278 22.97 11.81 24.47
C GLY A 278 24.21 12.58 24.93
N GLY A 279 25.08 12.91 23.99
CA GLY A 279 26.37 13.55 24.25
C GLY A 279 26.67 14.68 23.28
N TYR A 280 27.48 15.64 23.70
CA TYR A 280 28.01 16.67 22.82
C TYR A 280 29.54 16.76 22.94
N VAL A 281 30.17 17.12 21.83
CA VAL A 281 31.60 17.47 21.78
C VAL A 281 31.75 18.85 21.18
N GLU A 282 32.69 19.62 21.72
CA GLU A 282 33.02 20.96 21.24
C GLU A 282 34.43 20.97 20.66
N PHE A 283 34.66 21.77 19.63
CA PHE A 283 35.94 21.93 18.96
C PHE A 283 36.44 23.36 19.09
N GLU A 284 37.76 23.55 19.00
CA GLU A 284 38.31 24.89 18.89
C GLU A 284 37.77 25.60 17.63
N PRO A 285 37.28 26.85 17.74
CA PRO A 285 36.88 27.63 16.57
C PRO A 285 38.02 27.71 15.55
N GLY A 286 37.72 27.50 14.27
CA GLY A 286 38.75 27.49 13.24
C GLY A 286 38.18 27.35 11.83
N ALA A 287 39.03 27.57 10.82
CA ALA A 287 38.62 27.63 9.41
C ALA A 287 38.46 26.26 8.74
N GLY A 288 38.91 25.16 9.36
CA GLY A 288 38.84 23.81 8.80
C GLY A 288 37.62 23.02 9.28
N PRO A 289 37.09 22.09 8.45
CA PRO A 289 35.95 21.26 8.82
C PRO A 289 36.31 20.29 9.96
N VAL A 290 35.28 19.82 10.67
CA VAL A 290 35.35 18.64 11.54
C VAL A 290 34.95 17.44 10.70
N ASN A 291 35.84 16.47 10.52
CA ASN A 291 35.49 15.21 9.86
C ASN A 291 35.21 14.13 10.91
N VAL A 292 34.08 13.45 10.73
CA VAL A 292 33.66 12.31 11.53
C VAL A 292 33.52 11.08 10.64
N ARG A 293 33.87 9.91 11.16
CA ARG A 293 33.55 8.63 10.55
C ARG A 293 32.81 7.78 11.55
N VAL A 294 31.71 7.18 11.15
CA VAL A 294 30.87 6.36 12.03
C VAL A 294 30.68 4.98 11.43
N GLY A 295 30.87 3.93 12.22
CA GLY A 295 30.44 2.58 11.87
C GLY A 295 29.25 2.17 12.72
N ILE A 296 28.32 1.40 12.16
CA ILE A 296 27.17 0.85 12.86
C ILE A 296 27.18 -0.69 12.85
N SER A 297 26.45 -1.31 13.77
CA SER A 297 26.25 -2.77 13.87
C SER A 297 25.01 -3.07 14.69
N TYR A 298 24.20 -4.04 14.25
CA TYR A 298 23.10 -4.60 15.05
C TYR A 298 23.56 -5.69 16.04
N VAL A 299 24.85 -6.06 16.01
CA VAL A 299 25.42 -7.14 16.83
C VAL A 299 26.07 -6.61 18.09
N SER A 300 26.96 -5.62 17.97
CA SER A 300 27.71 -5.10 19.11
C SER A 300 28.51 -3.84 18.82
N GLN A 301 28.95 -3.14 19.88
CA GLN A 301 29.95 -2.07 19.82
C GLN A 301 31.24 -2.49 19.09
N ALA A 302 31.72 -3.72 19.36
CA ALA A 302 32.92 -4.25 18.71
C ALA A 302 32.70 -4.49 17.22
N GLY A 303 31.51 -4.94 16.82
CA GLY A 303 31.08 -5.05 15.43
C GLY A 303 31.08 -3.71 14.72
N ALA A 304 30.50 -2.67 15.34
CA ALA A 304 30.50 -1.31 14.80
C ALA A 304 31.93 -0.77 14.58
N THR A 305 32.83 -1.01 15.54
CA THR A 305 34.25 -0.64 15.42
C THR A 305 34.95 -1.41 14.29
N ALA A 306 34.67 -2.72 14.15
CA ALA A 306 35.26 -3.56 13.11
C ALA A 306 34.76 -3.17 11.71
N ASN A 307 33.47 -2.88 11.56
CA ASN A 307 32.88 -2.37 10.32
C ASN A 307 33.54 -1.04 9.91
N LEU A 308 33.70 -0.10 10.86
CA LEU A 308 34.41 1.15 10.62
C LEU A 308 35.84 0.92 10.12
N ALA A 309 36.59 0.04 10.79
CA ALA A 309 37.97 -0.26 10.42
C ALA A 309 38.09 -0.94 9.03
N ALA A 310 37.09 -1.75 8.65
CA ALA A 310 37.09 -2.49 7.39
C ALA A 310 36.68 -1.61 6.19
N GLU A 311 35.65 -0.78 6.33
CA GLU A 311 35.07 -0.04 5.19
C GLU A 311 35.56 1.42 5.10
N ASP A 312 35.84 2.07 6.24
CA ASP A 312 36.27 3.48 6.29
C ASP A 312 37.47 3.71 7.26
N PRO A 313 38.63 3.10 6.98
CA PRO A 313 39.83 3.24 7.81
C PRO A 313 40.40 4.66 7.74
N SER A 314 41.09 5.10 8.80
CA SER A 314 41.51 6.50 9.01
C SER A 314 42.34 7.16 7.89
N TYR A 315 42.98 6.38 7.02
CA TYR A 315 43.74 6.89 5.88
C TYR A 315 42.89 7.20 4.63
N ARG A 316 41.65 6.68 4.55
CA ARG A 316 40.74 6.90 3.42
C ARG A 316 40.14 8.30 3.52
N SER A 317 40.14 9.15 2.50
CA SER A 317 39.52 10.49 2.62
C SER A 317 38.00 10.43 2.45
N PHE A 318 37.28 11.44 2.96
CA PHE A 318 35.85 11.64 2.70
C PHE A 318 35.53 11.58 1.20
N ASP A 319 36.32 12.30 0.38
CA ASP A 319 36.10 12.33 -1.07
C ASP A 319 36.31 10.94 -1.71
N ALA A 320 37.22 10.12 -1.18
CA ALA A 320 37.40 8.73 -1.63
C ALA A 320 36.26 7.79 -1.21
N VAL A 321 35.55 8.08 -0.13
CA VAL A 321 34.30 7.38 0.24
C VAL A 321 33.18 7.81 -0.70
N ARG A 322 32.97 9.12 -0.88
CA ARG A 322 31.98 9.69 -1.83
C ARG A 322 32.13 9.13 -3.23
N GLU A 323 33.34 9.17 -3.77
CA GLU A 323 33.61 8.64 -5.11
C GLU A 323 33.38 7.13 -5.22
N ALA A 324 33.56 6.37 -4.13
CA ALA A 324 33.24 4.94 -4.13
C ALA A 324 31.73 4.69 -4.05
N ALA A 325 30.99 5.49 -3.28
CA ALA A 325 29.53 5.42 -3.22
C ALA A 325 28.91 5.72 -4.59
N ARG A 326 29.35 6.81 -5.26
CA ARG A 326 28.93 7.14 -6.62
C ARG A 326 29.27 6.02 -7.62
N ARG A 327 30.45 5.40 -7.49
CA ARG A 327 30.83 4.24 -8.32
C ARG A 327 29.91 3.06 -8.12
N ALA A 328 29.56 2.72 -6.88
CA ALA A 328 28.64 1.63 -6.58
C ALA A 328 27.25 1.87 -7.19
N TRP A 329 26.74 3.10 -7.12
CA TRP A 329 25.50 3.48 -7.77
C TRP A 329 25.58 3.40 -9.29
N ARG A 330 26.63 3.97 -9.90
CA ARG A 330 26.83 3.89 -11.35
C ARG A 330 26.88 2.45 -11.86
N GLU A 331 27.51 1.54 -11.11
CA GLU A 331 27.56 0.12 -11.45
C GLU A 331 26.16 -0.52 -11.40
N ARG A 332 25.40 -0.28 -10.33
CA ARG A 332 24.06 -0.88 -10.16
C ARG A 332 23.03 -0.30 -11.12
N LEU A 333 22.97 1.02 -11.27
CA LEU A 333 22.08 1.69 -12.23
C LEU A 333 22.48 1.35 -13.67
N GLY A 334 23.78 1.18 -13.94
CA GLY A 334 24.30 0.79 -15.25
C GLY A 334 23.95 -0.63 -15.69
N ALA A 335 23.33 -1.44 -14.83
CA ALA A 335 22.75 -2.72 -15.23
C ALA A 335 21.62 -2.54 -16.25
N ILE A 336 20.94 -1.38 -16.25
CA ILE A 336 20.02 -0.98 -17.32
C ILE A 336 20.55 0.31 -17.94
N ARG A 337 20.84 0.28 -19.24
CA ARG A 337 21.26 1.47 -19.99
C ARG A 337 20.21 1.83 -21.02
N VAL A 338 19.62 3.02 -20.88
CA VAL A 338 18.67 3.56 -21.86
C VAL A 338 19.36 4.53 -22.83
N GLY A 339 18.86 4.60 -24.05
CA GLY A 339 19.28 5.55 -25.10
C GLY A 339 18.08 6.19 -25.78
N GLY A 340 18.16 7.50 -26.00
CA GLY A 340 17.03 8.33 -26.46
C GLY A 340 16.13 8.80 -25.30
N GLY A 341 14.94 9.30 -25.62
CA GLY A 341 14.01 9.89 -24.65
C GLY A 341 14.40 11.29 -24.18
N THR A 342 13.52 11.94 -23.41
CA THR A 342 13.79 13.26 -22.81
C THR A 342 14.74 13.13 -21.62
N ASP A 343 15.37 14.23 -21.18
CA ASP A 343 16.13 14.22 -19.92
C ASP A 343 15.20 13.93 -18.73
N ALA A 344 14.00 14.53 -18.70
CA ALA A 344 13.02 14.26 -17.66
C ALA A 344 12.64 12.77 -17.56
N GLY A 345 12.40 12.11 -18.70
CA GLY A 345 12.10 10.67 -18.71
C GLY A 345 13.27 9.82 -18.21
N ARG A 346 14.51 10.20 -18.53
CA ARG A 346 15.71 9.55 -18.00
C ARG A 346 15.88 9.78 -16.50
N THR A 347 15.56 10.99 -16.02
CA THR A 347 15.56 11.31 -14.59
C THR A 347 14.56 10.48 -13.83
N THR A 348 13.28 10.48 -14.22
CA THR A 348 12.26 9.65 -13.57
C THR A 348 12.64 8.17 -13.59
N PHE A 349 13.14 7.65 -14.72
CA PHE A 349 13.55 6.24 -14.83
C PHE A 349 14.71 5.87 -13.88
N TYR A 350 15.80 6.64 -13.88
CA TYR A 350 16.95 6.29 -13.03
C TYR A 350 16.71 6.59 -11.55
N THR A 351 15.86 7.57 -11.22
CA THR A 351 15.42 7.78 -9.84
C THR A 351 14.56 6.62 -9.34
N ALA A 352 13.58 6.16 -10.13
CA ALA A 352 12.80 4.97 -9.78
C ALA A 352 13.71 3.74 -9.61
N LEU A 353 14.64 3.51 -10.54
CA LEU A 353 15.62 2.42 -10.38
C LEU A 353 16.51 2.59 -9.14
N TYR A 354 16.85 3.83 -8.75
CA TYR A 354 17.59 4.10 -7.52
C TYR A 354 16.79 3.69 -6.28
N HIS A 355 15.51 4.09 -6.17
CA HIS A 355 14.68 3.73 -5.02
C HIS A 355 14.42 2.23 -4.91
N ALA A 356 14.17 1.56 -6.04
CA ALA A 356 14.02 0.11 -6.09
C ALA A 356 15.25 -0.68 -5.62
N LEU A 357 16.41 -0.04 -5.46
CA LEU A 357 17.69 -0.65 -5.04
C LEU A 357 18.13 -0.23 -3.63
N LEU A 358 17.26 0.43 -2.87
CA LEU A 358 17.51 0.80 -1.47
C LEU A 358 17.23 -0.36 -0.52
N HIS A 359 16.13 -1.10 -0.74
CA HIS A 359 15.67 -2.20 0.10
C HIS A 359 15.46 -3.49 -0.72
N PRO A 360 15.41 -4.68 -0.06
CA PRO A 360 15.81 -4.93 1.32
C PRO A 360 17.30 -4.62 1.54
N ASN A 361 17.68 -4.23 2.75
CA ASN A 361 19.05 -3.80 3.04
C ASN A 361 19.84 -4.82 3.84
N VAL A 362 21.17 -4.71 3.77
CA VAL A 362 22.08 -5.57 4.53
C VAL A 362 21.91 -5.31 6.04
N ILE A 363 21.87 -6.37 6.84
CA ILE A 363 21.80 -6.32 8.32
C ILE A 363 22.95 -7.08 9.02
N SER A 364 23.86 -7.66 8.24
CA SER A 364 25.04 -8.40 8.76
C SER A 364 26.29 -7.53 8.77
N ASP A 365 27.15 -7.72 9.77
CA ASP A 365 28.47 -7.10 9.88
C ASP A 365 29.45 -7.63 8.81
N THR A 366 30.57 -6.92 8.62
CA THR A 366 31.67 -7.34 7.72
C THR A 366 32.27 -8.69 8.09
N ASP A 367 32.20 -9.08 9.37
CA ASP A 367 32.60 -10.39 9.86
C ASP A 367 31.51 -11.46 9.72
N ARG A 368 30.44 -11.16 8.98
CA ARG A 368 29.31 -12.03 8.66
C ARG A 368 28.39 -12.37 9.85
N ARG A 369 28.53 -11.75 11.01
CA ARG A 369 27.56 -11.91 12.12
C ARG A 369 26.36 -11.00 11.93
N TYR A 370 25.20 -11.42 12.42
CA TYR A 370 23.98 -10.61 12.48
C TYR A 370 23.13 -11.03 13.68
N THR A 371 22.22 -10.16 14.13
CA THR A 371 21.22 -10.51 15.15
C THR A 371 19.97 -11.00 14.44
N GLY A 372 19.51 -12.20 14.77
CA GLY A 372 18.36 -12.86 14.15
C GLY A 372 17.02 -12.47 14.77
N SER A 373 15.93 -13.00 14.22
CA SER A 373 14.56 -12.78 14.73
C SER A 373 14.35 -13.29 16.16
N ASP A 374 15.20 -14.21 16.62
CA ASP A 374 15.23 -14.74 18.00
C ASP A 374 16.06 -13.87 18.98
N GLY A 375 16.57 -12.72 18.52
CA GLY A 375 17.46 -11.85 19.29
C GLY A 375 18.85 -12.44 19.54
N GLN A 376 19.19 -13.59 18.94
CA GLN A 376 20.51 -14.22 19.08
C GLN A 376 21.44 -13.81 17.95
N VAL A 377 22.76 -13.92 18.20
CA VAL A 377 23.76 -13.66 17.18
C VAL A 377 23.96 -14.89 16.31
N HIS A 378 23.65 -14.75 15.02
CA HIS A 378 23.86 -15.75 13.97
C HIS A 378 25.01 -15.35 13.06
N ARG A 379 25.31 -16.22 12.09
CA ARG A 379 26.34 -15.98 11.08
C ARG A 379 25.84 -16.36 9.70
N VAL A 380 26.05 -15.48 8.73
CA VAL A 380 25.64 -15.69 7.33
C VAL A 380 26.18 -17.03 6.82
N ALA A 381 25.27 -17.91 6.39
CA ALA A 381 25.58 -19.26 5.96
C ALA A 381 26.58 -19.31 4.79
N ARG A 382 27.26 -20.45 4.61
CA ARG A 382 28.23 -20.61 3.51
C ARG A 382 27.53 -20.50 2.16
N GLY A 383 28.10 -19.74 1.23
CA GLY A 383 27.54 -19.51 -0.11
C GLY A 383 26.64 -18.27 -0.21
N HIS A 384 26.04 -17.86 0.90
CA HIS A 384 25.28 -16.63 1.10
C HIS A 384 26.26 -15.46 1.38
N ARG A 385 26.10 -14.30 0.71
CA ARG A 385 27.07 -13.18 0.82
C ARG A 385 26.86 -12.30 2.04
N ALA A 386 25.63 -11.90 2.30
CA ALA A 386 25.26 -11.01 3.41
C ALA A 386 23.82 -11.30 3.80
N GLN A 387 23.51 -11.25 5.10
CA GLN A 387 22.12 -11.28 5.56
C GLN A 387 21.42 -9.99 5.16
N TYR A 388 20.26 -10.12 4.54
CA TYR A 388 19.31 -9.06 4.24
C TYR A 388 18.16 -9.06 5.25
N GLY A 389 17.62 -7.87 5.50
CA GLY A 389 16.44 -7.63 6.31
C GLY A 389 15.68 -6.42 5.78
N THR A 390 14.66 -5.98 6.52
CA THR A 390 13.77 -4.89 6.12
C THR A 390 13.03 -5.24 4.83
N PHE A 391 11.89 -5.91 4.96
CA PHE A 391 11.16 -6.50 3.83
C PHE A 391 9.67 -6.17 3.95
N SER A 392 9.19 -5.30 3.06
CA SER A 392 7.79 -4.90 2.96
C SER A 392 7.05 -5.91 2.10
N GLY A 393 6.77 -7.08 2.68
CA GLY A 393 6.50 -8.27 1.88
C GLY A 393 5.27 -8.15 1.00
N TRP A 394 4.19 -7.53 1.51
CA TRP A 394 2.92 -7.33 0.81
C TRP A 394 3.06 -6.48 -0.47
N ASP A 395 4.05 -5.60 -0.52
CA ASP A 395 4.31 -4.68 -1.64
C ASP A 395 5.32 -5.29 -2.61
N VAL A 396 6.50 -5.65 -2.10
CA VAL A 396 7.68 -5.95 -2.94
C VAL A 396 7.59 -7.29 -3.67
N TYR A 397 6.66 -8.18 -3.29
CA TYR A 397 6.46 -9.44 -4.01
C TYR A 397 5.91 -9.23 -5.42
N ARG A 398 5.21 -8.11 -5.66
CA ARG A 398 4.43 -7.85 -6.88
C ARG A 398 5.32 -7.74 -8.11
N ASP A 399 6.40 -6.96 -7.99
CA ASP A 399 7.36 -6.78 -9.09
C ASP A 399 8.81 -6.50 -8.64
N GLN A 400 9.05 -5.94 -7.45
CA GLN A 400 10.39 -5.53 -7.06
C GLN A 400 11.37 -6.69 -6.95
N VAL A 401 11.04 -7.76 -6.23
CA VAL A 401 11.98 -8.89 -6.06
C VAL A 401 12.33 -9.56 -7.40
N GLN A 402 11.43 -9.50 -8.38
CA GLN A 402 11.64 -9.93 -9.75
C GLN A 402 12.63 -8.99 -10.46
N LEU A 403 12.47 -7.66 -10.35
CA LEU A 403 13.41 -6.68 -10.89
C LEU A 403 14.81 -6.89 -10.30
N LEU A 404 14.92 -6.97 -8.97
CA LEU A 404 16.20 -7.19 -8.28
C LEU A 404 16.90 -8.45 -8.76
N THR A 405 16.15 -9.53 -8.95
CA THR A 405 16.68 -10.81 -9.39
C THR A 405 17.03 -10.80 -10.88
N LEU A 406 16.26 -10.13 -11.73
CA LEU A 406 16.55 -9.96 -13.15
C LEU A 406 17.93 -9.30 -13.35
N LEU A 407 18.19 -8.24 -12.58
CA LEU A 407 19.43 -7.48 -12.63
C LEU A 407 20.59 -8.23 -11.98
N ASN A 408 20.34 -8.94 -10.88
CA ASN A 408 21.35 -9.73 -10.21
C ASN A 408 20.75 -10.98 -9.52
N PRO A 409 20.81 -12.16 -10.18
CA PRO A 409 20.25 -13.39 -9.63
C PRO A 409 20.86 -13.82 -8.27
N ARG A 410 22.10 -13.41 -7.98
CA ARG A 410 22.72 -13.69 -6.68
C ARG A 410 22.12 -12.84 -5.57
N THR A 411 21.80 -11.58 -5.85
CA THR A 411 21.09 -10.72 -4.89
C THR A 411 19.73 -11.32 -4.56
N GLY A 412 18.96 -11.76 -5.56
CA GLY A 412 17.72 -12.51 -5.32
C GLY A 412 17.93 -13.78 -4.48
N SER A 413 18.98 -14.55 -4.77
CA SER A 413 19.31 -15.77 -3.99
C SER A 413 19.66 -15.47 -2.52
N ASP A 414 20.45 -14.42 -2.27
CA ASP A 414 20.81 -13.99 -0.93
C ASP A 414 19.55 -13.50 -0.15
N ILE A 415 18.63 -12.79 -0.81
CA ILE A 415 17.34 -12.38 -0.22
C ILE A 415 16.48 -13.60 0.14
N ALA A 416 16.29 -14.55 -0.78
CA ALA A 416 15.50 -15.76 -0.52
C ALA A 416 16.10 -16.60 0.63
N GLN A 417 17.42 -16.73 0.66
CA GLN A 417 18.12 -17.42 1.74
C GLN A 417 18.00 -16.66 3.08
N SER A 418 18.06 -15.33 3.05
CA SER A 418 17.87 -14.49 4.24
C SER A 418 16.48 -14.68 4.86
N LEU A 419 15.42 -14.62 4.05
CA LEU A 419 14.05 -14.85 4.51
C LEU A 419 13.88 -16.25 5.12
N TYR A 420 14.48 -17.27 4.51
CA TYR A 420 14.44 -18.64 5.05
C TYR A 420 15.13 -18.75 6.42
N GLU A 421 16.30 -18.13 6.56
CA GLU A 421 17.04 -18.12 7.84
C GLU A 421 16.26 -17.38 8.94
N LEU A 422 15.69 -16.21 8.63
CA LEU A 422 14.89 -15.43 9.57
C LEU A 422 13.61 -16.18 9.99
N ALA A 423 12.90 -16.82 9.05
CA ALA A 423 11.75 -17.63 9.39
C ALA A 423 12.11 -18.81 10.31
N GLY A 424 13.26 -19.46 10.07
CA GLY A 424 13.78 -20.51 10.95
C GLY A 424 14.10 -20.00 12.37
N GLN A 425 14.58 -18.78 12.49
CA GLN A 425 14.85 -18.08 13.76
C GLN A 425 13.55 -17.61 14.43
N ASN A 426 12.49 -17.38 13.66
CA ASN A 426 11.16 -17.01 14.12
C ASN A 426 10.23 -18.23 14.32
N GLY A 427 10.76 -19.36 14.79
CA GLY A 427 9.96 -20.56 15.09
C GLY A 427 9.30 -21.23 13.87
N GLY A 428 9.72 -20.88 12.65
CA GLY A 428 9.16 -21.36 11.39
C GLY A 428 8.08 -20.44 10.80
N VAL A 429 7.78 -19.30 11.43
CA VAL A 429 6.84 -18.28 10.93
C VAL A 429 7.56 -17.34 9.97
N TRP A 430 7.04 -17.24 8.75
CA TRP A 430 7.50 -16.24 7.77
C TRP A 430 6.65 -15.00 7.93
N ASP A 431 7.21 -13.94 8.49
CA ASP A 431 6.47 -12.70 8.69
C ASP A 431 6.13 -12.04 7.35
N ARG A 432 4.97 -11.38 7.28
CA ARG A 432 4.58 -10.57 6.11
C ARG A 432 5.48 -9.35 5.96
N TRP A 433 5.94 -8.80 7.09
CA TRP A 433 6.64 -7.54 7.10
C TRP A 433 7.78 -7.57 8.12
N LEU A 434 8.99 -7.27 7.69
CA LEU A 434 10.19 -7.28 8.52
C LEU A 434 10.77 -5.88 8.67
N HIS A 435 11.07 -5.44 9.90
CA HIS A 435 11.98 -4.31 10.16
C HIS A 435 13.34 -4.89 10.60
N GLY A 436 14.37 -4.75 9.77
CA GLY A 436 15.62 -5.47 10.01
C GLY A 436 15.37 -6.98 10.03
N ALA A 437 15.64 -7.64 11.16
CA ALA A 437 15.42 -9.07 11.36
C ALA A 437 14.06 -9.41 11.98
N SER A 438 13.28 -8.42 12.43
CA SER A 438 12.14 -8.64 13.33
C SER A 438 10.82 -8.51 12.58
N GLY A 439 9.90 -9.44 12.86
CA GLY A 439 8.54 -9.41 12.36
C GLY A 439 7.71 -8.29 13.00
N THR A 440 7.04 -7.51 12.15
CA THR A 440 6.13 -6.43 12.57
C THR A 440 4.66 -6.82 12.38
N HIS A 441 4.39 -7.88 11.61
CA HIS A 441 3.05 -8.38 11.31
C HIS A 441 2.16 -7.46 10.46
N VAL A 442 2.69 -6.32 9.99
CA VAL A 442 1.95 -5.31 9.22
C VAL A 442 1.44 -5.90 7.90
N MET A 443 0.26 -5.45 7.47
CA MET A 443 -0.50 -5.90 6.29
C MET A 443 -1.04 -7.34 6.41
N ASN A 444 -1.69 -7.83 5.34
CA ASN A 444 -2.34 -9.13 5.25
C ASN A 444 -1.63 -10.10 4.27
N GLY A 445 -2.13 -11.33 4.16
CA GLY A 445 -1.66 -12.32 3.20
C GLY A 445 -0.43 -13.13 3.60
N ASP A 446 0.15 -13.83 2.61
CA ASP A 446 1.36 -14.66 2.76
C ASP A 446 2.32 -14.39 1.60
N PRO A 447 3.08 -13.28 1.63
CA PRO A 447 3.88 -12.83 0.48
C PRO A 447 5.14 -13.68 0.25
N SER A 448 5.63 -14.38 1.28
CA SER A 448 6.91 -15.10 1.25
C SER A 448 6.98 -16.21 0.18
N PRO A 449 5.97 -17.11 0.03
CA PRO A 449 5.93 -18.05 -1.08
C PRO A 449 6.02 -17.38 -2.45
N THR A 450 5.31 -16.27 -2.65
CA THR A 450 5.28 -15.54 -3.92
C THR A 450 6.61 -14.90 -4.22
N ALA A 451 7.23 -14.24 -3.24
CA ALA A 451 8.57 -13.67 -3.38
C ALA A 451 9.63 -14.74 -3.73
N LEU A 452 9.65 -15.87 -3.01
CA LEU A 452 10.61 -16.95 -3.28
C LEU A 452 10.37 -17.61 -4.66
N ALA A 453 9.12 -17.79 -5.06
CA ALA A 453 8.77 -18.31 -6.38
C ALA A 453 9.20 -17.35 -7.50
N GLY A 454 8.97 -16.04 -7.31
CA GLY A 454 9.40 -14.99 -8.23
C GLY A 454 10.92 -14.93 -8.37
N ILE A 455 11.65 -14.89 -7.25
CA ILE A 455 13.11 -14.98 -7.23
C ILE A 455 13.59 -16.23 -7.98
N ARG A 456 12.96 -17.39 -7.73
CA ARG A 456 13.31 -18.63 -8.42
C ARG A 456 13.06 -18.54 -9.93
N ALA A 457 11.93 -17.99 -10.34
CA ALA A 457 11.55 -17.84 -11.75
C ALA A 457 12.49 -16.89 -12.50
N PHE A 458 12.98 -15.84 -11.83
CA PHE A 458 13.90 -14.84 -12.40
C PHE A 458 15.39 -15.22 -12.32
N GLY A 459 15.71 -16.42 -11.85
CA GLY A 459 17.05 -17.00 -11.91
C GLY A 459 17.80 -17.04 -10.57
N GLY A 460 17.20 -16.58 -9.47
CA GLY A 460 17.73 -16.77 -8.13
C GLY A 460 17.64 -18.25 -7.74
N THR A 461 18.77 -18.95 -7.75
CA THR A 461 18.81 -20.41 -7.60
C THR A 461 19.75 -20.90 -6.51
N ASP A 462 20.51 -20.01 -5.88
CA ASP A 462 21.53 -20.32 -4.88
C ASP A 462 20.99 -20.19 -3.44
N PHE A 463 19.85 -20.81 -3.14
CA PHE A 463 19.25 -20.89 -1.79
C PHE A 463 18.70 -22.30 -1.51
N ASP A 464 18.44 -22.64 -0.24
CA ASP A 464 17.87 -23.94 0.14
C ASP A 464 16.38 -24.04 -0.24
N LEU A 465 16.12 -24.33 -1.51
CA LEU A 465 14.77 -24.48 -2.07
C LEU A 465 13.94 -25.53 -1.34
N ARG A 466 14.53 -26.69 -0.99
CA ARG A 466 13.78 -27.79 -0.37
C ARG A 466 13.47 -27.50 1.10
N GLY A 467 14.44 -26.93 1.82
CA GLY A 467 14.25 -26.47 3.20
C GLY A 467 13.18 -25.39 3.29
N ALA A 468 13.27 -24.37 2.43
CA ALA A 468 12.30 -23.29 2.35
C ALA A 468 10.90 -23.80 2.00
N LEU A 469 10.76 -24.60 0.92
CA LEU A 469 9.47 -25.19 0.53
C LEU A 469 8.84 -25.99 1.67
N LYS A 470 9.61 -26.86 2.32
CA LYS A 470 9.11 -27.66 3.45
C LYS A 470 8.61 -26.77 4.59
N SER A 471 9.32 -25.68 4.90
CA SER A 471 8.91 -24.74 5.94
C SER A 471 7.62 -24.01 5.57
N LEU A 472 7.54 -23.48 4.34
CA LEU A 472 6.37 -22.74 3.86
C LEU A 472 5.14 -23.64 3.76
N VAL A 473 5.27 -24.87 3.25
CA VAL A 473 4.17 -25.85 3.21
C VAL A 473 3.65 -26.14 4.61
N LYS A 474 4.54 -26.31 5.60
CA LYS A 474 4.12 -26.50 6.99
C LYS A 474 3.34 -25.29 7.49
N ALA A 475 3.87 -24.09 7.29
CA ALA A 475 3.19 -22.86 7.72
C ALA A 475 1.83 -22.66 7.03
N ALA A 476 1.70 -23.10 5.78
CA ALA A 476 0.46 -23.01 5.01
C ALA A 476 -0.56 -24.12 5.31
N THR A 477 -0.25 -25.08 6.20
CA THR A 477 -1.11 -26.26 6.46
C THR A 477 -1.27 -26.63 7.93
N VAL A 478 -0.42 -26.13 8.82
CA VAL A 478 -0.44 -26.47 10.26
C VAL A 478 -0.67 -25.21 11.07
N PRO A 479 -1.89 -24.98 11.60
CA PRO A 479 -2.18 -23.84 12.44
C PRO A 479 -1.27 -23.77 13.67
N THR A 480 -0.76 -22.57 13.96
CA THR A 480 0.02 -22.27 15.16
C THR A 480 -0.83 -21.51 16.19
N GLY A 481 -0.33 -21.39 17.43
CA GLY A 481 -1.02 -20.57 18.44
C GLY A 481 -1.13 -19.09 18.07
N GLN A 482 -0.23 -18.57 17.24
CA GLN A 482 -0.31 -17.20 16.73
C GLN A 482 -1.40 -17.07 15.67
N ASP A 483 -1.50 -18.00 14.71
CA ASP A 483 -2.56 -17.96 13.69
C ASP A 483 -3.97 -17.98 14.34
N LEU A 484 -4.13 -18.66 15.47
CA LEU A 484 -5.39 -18.73 16.21
C LEU A 484 -5.67 -17.52 17.12
N SER A 485 -4.71 -16.61 17.28
CA SER A 485 -4.82 -15.46 18.17
C SER A 485 -5.47 -14.26 17.48
N SER A 486 -6.19 -13.46 18.27
CA SER A 486 -6.71 -12.14 17.86
C SER A 486 -5.73 -10.98 18.11
N ALA A 487 -4.51 -11.27 18.59
CA ALA A 487 -3.53 -10.22 18.87
C ALA A 487 -3.10 -9.49 17.60
N GLY A 488 -2.98 -8.16 17.71
CA GLY A 488 -2.57 -7.28 16.61
C GLY A 488 -3.66 -6.98 15.58
N LYS A 489 -4.89 -7.47 15.74
CA LYS A 489 -5.95 -7.20 14.76
C LYS A 489 -6.28 -5.69 14.64
N PRO A 490 -6.65 -5.23 13.44
CA PRO A 490 -6.53 -5.94 12.16
C PRO A 490 -5.12 -5.80 11.56
N VAL A 491 -4.47 -4.65 11.73
CA VAL A 491 -3.31 -4.23 10.93
C VAL A 491 -2.01 -5.01 11.23
N LEU A 492 -1.82 -5.49 12.46
CA LEU A 492 -0.62 -6.20 12.94
C LEU A 492 -0.93 -7.65 13.36
N SER A 493 -1.92 -8.28 12.71
CA SER A 493 -2.44 -9.60 13.09
C SER A 493 -1.34 -10.66 13.19
N VAL A 494 -1.13 -11.25 14.36
CA VAL A 494 0.00 -12.18 14.58
C VAL A 494 -0.17 -13.52 13.84
N GLY A 495 0.95 -14.19 13.61
CA GLY A 495 1.00 -15.45 12.85
C GLY A 495 1.30 -15.22 11.37
N GLN A 496 1.59 -16.28 10.62
CA GLN A 496 1.86 -16.14 9.18
C GLN A 496 0.56 -16.05 8.38
N ARG A 497 -0.44 -16.86 8.76
CA ARG A 497 -1.76 -16.92 8.13
C ARG A 497 -2.81 -16.87 9.25
N PRO A 498 -3.16 -15.66 9.75
CA PRO A 498 -4.16 -15.52 10.80
C PRO A 498 -5.46 -16.24 10.43
N SER A 499 -6.05 -16.99 11.36
CA SER A 499 -7.21 -17.88 11.13
C SER A 499 -7.00 -18.98 10.08
N LEU A 500 -5.79 -19.55 9.99
CA LEU A 500 -5.49 -20.68 9.09
C LEU A 500 -6.44 -21.88 9.29
N ASP A 501 -6.90 -22.13 10.51
CA ASP A 501 -7.88 -23.20 10.78
C ASP A 501 -9.21 -22.97 10.05
N LYS A 502 -9.69 -21.72 10.00
CA LYS A 502 -10.89 -21.33 9.25
C LYS A 502 -10.66 -21.45 7.76
N TYR A 503 -9.54 -20.94 7.23
CA TYR A 503 -9.18 -21.06 5.82
C TYR A 503 -9.12 -22.53 5.35
N MET A 504 -8.47 -23.39 6.14
CA MET A 504 -8.37 -24.82 5.81
C MET A 504 -9.70 -25.56 5.90
N LYS A 505 -10.60 -25.15 6.80
CA LYS A 505 -11.92 -25.78 6.99
C LYS A 505 -12.93 -25.33 5.92
N LEU A 506 -12.95 -24.04 5.61
CA LEU A 506 -13.97 -23.41 4.77
C LEU A 506 -13.52 -23.27 3.31
N HIS A 507 -12.21 -23.38 3.05
CA HIS A 507 -11.59 -23.08 1.77
C HIS A 507 -11.72 -21.61 1.34
N TYR A 508 -11.92 -20.72 2.31
CA TYR A 508 -11.86 -19.27 2.21
C TYR A 508 -11.70 -18.70 3.61
N MET A 509 -11.23 -17.46 3.71
CA MET A 509 -11.25 -16.73 4.97
C MET A 509 -12.64 -16.12 5.15
N PRO A 510 -13.39 -16.48 6.22
CA PRO A 510 -14.69 -15.90 6.45
C PRO A 510 -14.57 -14.43 6.89
N SER A 511 -15.63 -13.66 6.71
CA SER A 511 -15.72 -12.24 7.12
C SER A 511 -15.35 -12.03 8.60
N VAL A 512 -15.64 -13.02 9.45
CA VAL A 512 -15.23 -13.04 10.86
C VAL A 512 -13.99 -13.90 11.05
N SER A 513 -12.82 -13.27 11.13
CA SER A 513 -11.52 -13.94 11.23
C SER A 513 -10.49 -13.14 12.03
N ASN A 514 -9.28 -13.70 12.17
CA ASN A 514 -8.14 -13.00 12.73
C ASN A 514 -7.31 -12.25 11.67
N ALA A 515 -7.70 -12.31 10.39
CA ALA A 515 -7.02 -11.63 9.31
C ALA A 515 -7.65 -10.25 9.05
N TRP A 516 -6.87 -9.35 8.45
CA TRP A 516 -7.37 -8.07 7.95
C TRP A 516 -8.02 -8.29 6.57
N GLY A 517 -9.36 -8.21 6.53
CA GLY A 517 -10.17 -8.38 5.33
C GLY A 517 -10.28 -9.83 4.84
N GLY A 518 -11.41 -10.50 5.07
CA GLY A 518 -11.59 -11.92 4.71
C GLY A 518 -11.48 -12.20 3.21
N ALA A 519 -12.12 -11.38 2.38
CA ALA A 519 -12.04 -11.51 0.93
C ALA A 519 -10.63 -11.24 0.40
N ALA A 520 -9.97 -10.15 0.84
CA ALA A 520 -8.60 -9.84 0.44
C ALA A 520 -7.60 -10.91 0.89
N GLU A 521 -7.70 -11.39 2.14
CA GLU A 521 -6.86 -12.47 2.66
C GLU A 521 -7.01 -13.74 1.81
N THR A 522 -8.24 -14.09 1.39
CA THR A 522 -8.47 -15.25 0.53
C THR A 522 -7.75 -15.12 -0.82
N LEU A 523 -7.74 -13.91 -1.41
CA LEU A 523 -7.03 -13.64 -2.66
C LEU A 523 -5.52 -13.77 -2.49
N GLU A 524 -4.95 -13.13 -1.45
CA GLU A 524 -3.51 -13.21 -1.13
C GLU A 524 -3.07 -14.66 -0.88
N MET A 525 -3.81 -15.42 -0.06
CA MET A 525 -3.52 -16.82 0.23
C MET A 525 -3.64 -17.71 -1.02
N SER A 526 -4.62 -17.44 -1.89
CA SER A 526 -4.77 -18.18 -3.16
C SER A 526 -3.58 -17.93 -4.10
N GLY A 527 -3.11 -16.68 -4.17
CA GLY A 527 -1.89 -16.33 -4.89
C GLY A 527 -0.64 -17.01 -4.30
N ALA A 528 -0.51 -17.00 -2.98
CA ALA A 528 0.58 -17.68 -2.26
C ALA A 528 0.56 -19.20 -2.50
N ASP A 529 -0.62 -19.82 -2.57
CA ASP A 529 -0.78 -21.24 -2.88
C ASP A 529 -0.39 -21.56 -4.32
N PHE A 530 -0.73 -20.68 -5.28
CA PHE A 530 -0.21 -20.82 -6.64
C PHE A 530 1.32 -20.76 -6.64
N SER A 531 1.92 -19.85 -5.89
CA SER A 531 3.38 -19.73 -5.74
C SER A 531 4.03 -20.97 -5.10
N LEU A 532 3.40 -21.58 -4.09
CA LEU A 532 3.82 -22.85 -3.52
C LEU A 532 3.79 -23.97 -4.56
N SER A 533 2.81 -23.98 -5.46
CA SER A 533 2.77 -24.93 -6.56
C SER A 533 3.99 -24.79 -7.50
N GLN A 534 4.44 -23.57 -7.75
CA GLN A 534 5.62 -23.28 -8.58
C GLN A 534 6.93 -23.69 -7.89
N LEU A 535 7.08 -23.39 -6.60
CA LEU A 535 8.24 -23.83 -5.81
C LEU A 535 8.31 -25.35 -5.71
N ALA A 536 7.18 -26.02 -5.48
CA ALA A 536 7.09 -27.48 -5.45
C ALA A 536 7.47 -28.10 -6.80
N ALA A 537 6.99 -27.53 -7.91
CA ALA A 537 7.39 -27.96 -9.25
C ALA A 537 8.91 -27.81 -9.46
N ALA A 538 9.49 -26.68 -9.05
CA ALA A 538 10.93 -26.43 -9.14
C ALA A 538 11.76 -27.39 -8.24
N ALA A 539 11.22 -27.82 -7.09
CA ALA A 539 11.84 -28.77 -6.18
C ALA A 539 11.71 -30.25 -6.63
N GLY A 540 10.82 -30.52 -7.59
CA GLY A 540 10.48 -31.85 -8.09
C GLY A 540 9.37 -32.56 -7.30
N GLU A 541 8.62 -31.85 -6.45
CA GLU A 541 7.52 -32.39 -5.63
C GLU A 541 6.17 -32.28 -6.36
N LYS A 542 5.87 -33.27 -7.22
CA LYS A 542 4.69 -33.24 -8.10
C LYS A 542 3.36 -33.22 -7.36
N ASP A 543 3.22 -34.01 -6.30
CA ASP A 543 1.96 -34.12 -5.56
C ASP A 543 1.68 -32.84 -4.76
N THR A 544 2.71 -32.30 -4.09
CA THR A 544 2.66 -30.98 -3.44
C THR A 544 2.27 -29.91 -4.47
N SER A 545 2.91 -29.90 -5.65
CA SER A 545 2.60 -28.95 -6.71
C SER A 545 1.14 -29.03 -7.16
N ALA A 546 0.63 -30.24 -7.42
CA ALA A 546 -0.76 -30.44 -7.83
C ALA A 546 -1.77 -30.03 -6.75
N ALA A 547 -1.50 -30.34 -5.48
CA ALA A 547 -2.38 -29.99 -4.36
C ALA A 547 -2.50 -28.47 -4.20
N PHE A 548 -1.39 -27.75 -4.22
CA PHE A 548 -1.38 -26.29 -4.09
C PHE A 548 -1.90 -25.57 -5.34
N ALA A 549 -1.71 -26.14 -6.54
CA ALA A 549 -2.33 -25.62 -7.76
C ALA A 549 -3.86 -25.73 -7.73
N ALA A 550 -4.42 -26.78 -7.11
CA ALA A 550 -5.85 -26.88 -6.90
C ALA A 550 -6.33 -25.91 -5.80
N ARG A 551 -5.56 -25.79 -4.71
CA ARG A 551 -5.86 -24.87 -3.60
C ARG A 551 -5.85 -23.40 -4.04
N SER A 552 -5.01 -23.03 -4.99
CA SER A 552 -4.95 -21.67 -5.54
C SER A 552 -6.23 -21.23 -6.26
N GLN A 553 -7.21 -22.12 -6.48
CA GLN A 553 -8.51 -21.75 -7.05
C GLN A 553 -9.56 -21.40 -5.99
N TRP A 554 -9.19 -21.42 -4.71
CA TRP A 554 -10.09 -21.07 -3.61
C TRP A 554 -10.58 -19.62 -3.62
N TRP A 555 -9.95 -18.72 -4.39
CA TRP A 555 -10.50 -17.40 -4.73
C TRP A 555 -11.95 -17.47 -5.23
N GLN A 556 -12.32 -18.55 -5.92
CA GLN A 556 -13.66 -18.79 -6.43
C GLN A 556 -14.73 -18.86 -5.33
N ASN A 557 -14.33 -19.17 -4.09
CA ASN A 557 -15.25 -19.23 -2.95
C ASN A 557 -15.66 -17.85 -2.44
N ASN A 558 -14.96 -16.78 -2.85
CA ASN A 558 -15.33 -15.39 -2.57
C ASN A 558 -15.82 -14.64 -3.81
N PHE A 559 -15.95 -15.29 -4.99
CA PHE A 559 -16.51 -14.63 -6.18
C PHE A 559 -18.02 -14.83 -6.25
N ASP A 560 -18.80 -13.81 -5.88
CA ASP A 560 -20.25 -13.83 -6.04
C ASP A 560 -20.65 -13.33 -7.42
N ILE A 561 -21.14 -14.24 -8.28
CA ILE A 561 -21.62 -13.90 -9.64
C ILE A 561 -22.87 -13.00 -9.66
N ALA A 562 -23.54 -12.85 -8.52
CA ALA A 562 -24.73 -12.02 -8.34
C ALA A 562 -24.50 -10.82 -7.41
N ALA A 563 -23.23 -10.52 -7.06
CA ALA A 563 -22.86 -9.45 -6.12
C ALA A 563 -23.52 -8.10 -6.48
N ASP A 564 -23.51 -7.76 -7.77
CA ASP A 564 -23.99 -6.49 -8.28
C ASP A 564 -24.81 -6.67 -9.59
N PRO A 565 -25.78 -5.79 -9.89
CA PRO A 565 -26.50 -5.82 -11.17
C PRO A 565 -25.58 -5.80 -12.40
N THR A 566 -24.42 -5.13 -12.33
CA THR A 566 -23.41 -5.05 -13.40
C THR A 566 -22.58 -6.33 -13.54
N GLY A 567 -22.66 -7.27 -12.61
CA GLY A 567 -22.01 -8.58 -12.68
C GLY A 567 -21.37 -9.01 -11.37
N GLY A 568 -20.60 -10.10 -11.41
CA GLY A 568 -19.99 -10.65 -10.20
C GLY A 568 -18.76 -9.91 -9.73
N TYR A 569 -18.51 -9.93 -8.41
CA TYR A 569 -17.34 -9.36 -7.77
C TYR A 569 -16.79 -10.32 -6.72
N ILE A 570 -15.54 -10.11 -6.33
CA ILE A 570 -15.08 -10.67 -5.06
C ILE A 570 -15.85 -9.97 -3.93
N ALA A 571 -16.40 -10.76 -3.01
CA ALA A 571 -17.22 -10.31 -1.91
C ALA A 571 -16.90 -11.09 -0.63
N ASP A 572 -17.20 -10.45 0.51
CA ASP A 572 -16.99 -11.04 1.81
C ASP A 572 -18.05 -12.10 2.11
N ARG A 573 -17.61 -13.21 2.72
CA ARG A 573 -18.43 -14.42 2.90
C ARG A 573 -18.41 -14.88 4.35
N LYS A 574 -19.58 -15.17 4.91
CA LYS A 574 -19.72 -15.63 6.29
C LYS A 574 -19.30 -17.09 6.43
N ALA A 575 -19.02 -17.53 7.66
CA ALA A 575 -18.61 -18.90 7.96
C ALA A 575 -19.70 -19.95 7.68
N ASP A 576 -20.97 -19.55 7.60
CA ASP A 576 -22.09 -20.42 7.23
C ASP A 576 -22.29 -20.58 5.71
N GLY A 577 -21.47 -19.88 4.91
CA GLY A 577 -21.49 -19.93 3.46
C GLY A 577 -22.34 -18.84 2.79
N SER A 578 -23.10 -18.05 3.54
CA SER A 578 -23.85 -16.90 3.02
C SER A 578 -22.94 -15.69 2.77
N TRP A 579 -23.33 -14.82 1.84
CA TRP A 579 -22.64 -13.56 1.56
C TRP A 579 -22.98 -12.49 2.59
N VAL A 580 -22.03 -11.61 2.89
CA VAL A 580 -22.29 -10.40 3.67
C VAL A 580 -23.25 -9.50 2.87
N THR A 581 -24.26 -8.96 3.58
CA THR A 581 -25.32 -8.13 2.99
C THR A 581 -24.87 -6.67 2.84
N GLY A 582 -25.39 -5.94 1.84
CA GLY A 582 -25.07 -4.52 1.67
C GLY A 582 -23.90 -4.25 0.73
N PHE A 583 -23.55 -5.24 -0.10
CA PHE A 583 -22.46 -5.12 -1.06
C PHE A 583 -22.73 -4.04 -2.11
N THR A 584 -21.70 -3.26 -2.41
CA THR A 584 -21.55 -2.45 -3.62
C THR A 584 -20.12 -2.63 -4.15
N PRO A 585 -19.83 -2.28 -5.41
CA PRO A 585 -18.44 -2.32 -5.91
C PRO A 585 -17.46 -1.47 -5.08
N ALA A 586 -17.95 -0.41 -4.42
CA ALA A 586 -17.17 0.47 -3.56
C ALA A 586 -17.07 -0.02 -2.10
N THR A 587 -17.59 -1.20 -1.75
CA THR A 587 -17.48 -1.76 -0.40
C THR A 587 -16.01 -1.98 -0.03
N GLY A 588 -15.55 -1.33 1.05
CA GLY A 588 -14.20 -1.50 1.62
C GLY A 588 -14.10 -2.61 2.67
N SER A 589 -15.18 -2.89 3.41
CA SER A 589 -15.20 -4.00 4.38
C SER A 589 -14.90 -5.34 3.68
N GLY A 590 -14.03 -6.15 4.29
CA GLY A 590 -13.49 -7.38 3.68
C GLY A 590 -12.21 -7.19 2.87
N PHE A 591 -11.77 -5.94 2.65
CA PHE A 591 -10.58 -5.59 1.87
C PHE A 591 -9.58 -4.76 2.67
N VAL A 592 -8.34 -4.67 2.19
CA VAL A 592 -7.23 -3.97 2.85
C VAL A 592 -6.78 -2.82 1.99
N GLU A 593 -6.92 -1.60 2.50
CA GLU A 593 -6.57 -0.34 1.80
C GLU A 593 -7.23 -0.19 0.42
N GLY A 594 -8.39 -0.80 0.21
CA GLY A 594 -9.09 -0.73 -1.05
C GLY A 594 -10.50 -1.29 -0.98
N THR A 595 -11.11 -1.48 -2.14
CA THR A 595 -12.50 -1.94 -2.27
C THR A 595 -12.64 -3.24 -3.05
N ALA A 596 -13.85 -3.79 -3.08
CA ALA A 596 -14.20 -4.92 -3.91
C ALA A 596 -13.88 -4.71 -5.40
N ALA A 597 -14.14 -3.52 -5.95
CA ALA A 597 -13.85 -3.20 -7.35
C ALA A 597 -12.34 -3.24 -7.66
N GLN A 598 -11.51 -2.81 -6.72
CA GLN A 598 -10.04 -2.79 -6.86
C GLN A 598 -9.45 -4.20 -6.71
N TYR A 599 -9.86 -4.95 -5.70
CA TYR A 599 -9.33 -6.30 -5.41
C TYR A 599 -9.84 -7.41 -6.33
N THR A 600 -11.00 -7.24 -6.98
CA THR A 600 -11.57 -8.29 -7.85
C THR A 600 -10.60 -8.72 -8.96
N TRP A 601 -9.67 -7.85 -9.36
CA TRP A 601 -8.65 -8.10 -10.37
C TRP A 601 -7.45 -8.91 -9.87
N MET A 602 -7.32 -9.14 -8.56
CA MET A 602 -6.16 -9.81 -7.92
C MET A 602 -6.20 -11.34 -8.05
N VAL A 603 -6.73 -11.86 -9.16
CA VAL A 603 -6.66 -13.28 -9.56
C VAL A 603 -5.57 -13.43 -10.62
N GLN A 604 -4.35 -13.01 -10.26
CA GLN A 604 -3.23 -12.82 -11.18
C GLN A 604 -2.85 -14.08 -11.96
N HIS A 605 -2.84 -15.24 -11.30
CA HIS A 605 -2.52 -16.53 -11.93
C HIS A 605 -3.64 -17.05 -12.83
N ASN A 606 -4.86 -16.54 -12.72
CA ASN A 606 -6.00 -17.05 -13.48
C ASN A 606 -6.98 -15.97 -14.01
N PRO A 607 -6.52 -15.02 -14.84
CA PRO A 607 -7.42 -14.02 -15.44
C PRO A 607 -8.47 -14.64 -16.35
N ALA A 608 -8.16 -15.71 -17.08
CA ALA A 608 -9.15 -16.39 -17.92
C ALA A 608 -10.32 -16.98 -17.11
N GLY A 609 -10.05 -17.57 -15.94
CA GLY A 609 -11.07 -18.06 -15.02
C GLY A 609 -11.90 -16.93 -14.41
N LEU A 610 -11.25 -15.83 -14.01
CA LEU A 610 -11.93 -14.62 -13.55
C LEU A 610 -12.86 -14.04 -14.62
N PHE A 611 -12.39 -13.90 -15.85
CA PHE A 611 -13.21 -13.37 -16.95
C PHE A 611 -14.37 -14.31 -17.28
N ALA A 612 -14.17 -15.62 -17.23
CA ALA A 612 -15.26 -16.57 -17.34
C ALA A 612 -16.32 -16.34 -16.25
N ALA A 613 -15.90 -16.13 -14.99
CA ALA A 613 -16.79 -15.87 -13.86
C ALA A 613 -17.52 -14.52 -13.98
N MET A 614 -16.91 -13.50 -14.59
CA MET A 614 -17.57 -12.23 -14.92
C MET A 614 -18.60 -12.36 -16.06
N GLY A 615 -18.62 -13.49 -16.77
CA GLY A 615 -19.50 -13.76 -17.91
C GLY A 615 -18.87 -13.49 -19.28
N GLY A 616 -17.54 -13.52 -19.37
CA GLY A 616 -16.77 -13.48 -20.61
C GLY A 616 -15.83 -12.27 -20.73
N LYS A 617 -14.93 -12.33 -21.72
CA LYS A 617 -13.92 -11.29 -21.99
C LYS A 617 -14.54 -9.92 -22.28
N ASP A 618 -15.66 -9.86 -23.02
CA ASP A 618 -16.31 -8.59 -23.37
C ASP A 618 -16.81 -7.82 -22.14
N LYS A 619 -17.35 -8.54 -21.14
CA LYS A 619 -17.77 -7.94 -19.87
C LYS A 619 -16.58 -7.47 -19.04
N ALA A 620 -15.52 -8.28 -18.99
CA ALA A 620 -14.28 -7.89 -18.33
C ALA A 620 -13.67 -6.63 -18.98
N LEU A 621 -13.66 -6.57 -20.31
CA LEU A 621 -13.16 -5.43 -21.09
C LEU A 621 -13.96 -4.15 -20.81
N ALA A 622 -15.29 -4.22 -20.83
CA ALA A 622 -16.14 -3.07 -20.51
C ALA A 622 -15.97 -2.61 -19.05
N ARG A 623 -15.76 -3.55 -18.12
CA ARG A 623 -15.51 -3.21 -16.72
C ARG A 623 -14.14 -2.58 -16.52
N LEU A 624 -13.09 -3.06 -17.20
CA LEU A 624 -11.77 -2.41 -17.20
C LEU A 624 -11.87 -0.98 -17.74
N ASP A 625 -12.62 -0.76 -18.84
CA ASP A 625 -12.84 0.59 -19.37
C ASP A 625 -13.49 1.50 -18.33
N SER A 626 -14.54 1.02 -17.66
CA SER A 626 -15.22 1.75 -16.58
C SER A 626 -14.34 1.96 -15.34
N PHE A 627 -13.40 1.05 -15.07
CA PHE A 627 -12.52 1.12 -13.90
C PHE A 627 -11.46 2.21 -14.06
N PHE A 628 -10.96 2.41 -15.28
CA PHE A 628 -9.92 3.39 -15.59
C PHE A 628 -10.46 4.74 -16.11
N HIS A 629 -11.77 4.88 -16.30
CA HIS A 629 -12.35 6.12 -16.80
C HIS A 629 -13.55 6.61 -16.01
N ASP A 630 -13.65 7.94 -15.89
CA ASP A 630 -14.82 8.64 -15.40
C ASP A 630 -15.94 8.67 -16.45
N ALA A 631 -17.14 9.10 -16.04
CA ALA A 631 -18.32 9.12 -16.90
C ALA A 631 -18.18 10.06 -18.11
N ASP A 632 -17.29 11.05 -18.04
CA ASP A 632 -16.96 11.97 -19.15
C ASP A 632 -15.83 11.45 -20.06
N GLY A 633 -15.27 10.28 -19.74
CA GLY A 633 -14.15 9.65 -20.45
C GLY A 633 -12.77 10.12 -19.99
N GLY A 634 -12.66 10.92 -18.93
CA GLY A 634 -11.39 11.24 -18.28
C GLY A 634 -10.75 10.02 -17.61
N TRP A 635 -9.43 10.05 -17.37
CA TRP A 635 -8.73 8.97 -16.67
C TRP A 635 -9.01 9.02 -15.17
N ALA A 636 -9.37 7.87 -14.60
CA ALA A 636 -9.70 7.68 -13.19
C ALA A 636 -8.61 6.87 -12.48
N PHE A 637 -7.40 7.44 -12.36
CA PHE A 637 -6.23 6.72 -11.85
C PHE A 637 -6.05 6.75 -10.33
N THR A 638 -6.47 7.82 -9.67
CA THR A 638 -6.30 8.03 -8.23
C THR A 638 -7.40 8.96 -7.72
N GLY A 639 -8.05 8.65 -6.60
CA GLY A 639 -9.01 9.53 -5.92
C GLY A 639 -10.32 9.78 -6.67
N SER A 640 -10.68 8.91 -7.63
CA SER A 640 -11.91 9.03 -8.45
C SER A 640 -13.12 8.27 -7.90
N GLY A 641 -12.97 7.58 -6.76
CA GLY A 641 -14.05 6.88 -6.07
C GLY A 641 -13.77 5.39 -5.88
N GLY A 642 -14.49 4.76 -4.94
CA GLY A 642 -14.25 3.38 -4.53
C GLY A 642 -14.54 2.32 -5.60
N ASP A 643 -15.21 2.66 -6.70
CA ASP A 643 -15.42 1.77 -7.85
C ASP A 643 -14.39 1.96 -8.97
N LYS A 644 -13.39 2.84 -8.77
CA LYS A 644 -12.34 3.20 -9.73
C LYS A 644 -10.96 2.73 -9.29
N SER A 645 -10.00 2.86 -10.21
CA SER A 645 -8.60 2.49 -9.95
C SER A 645 -7.91 3.45 -8.99
N GLU A 646 -7.01 2.89 -8.17
CA GLU A 646 -6.10 3.63 -7.29
C GLU A 646 -4.68 3.15 -7.58
N LEU A 647 -4.09 3.66 -8.66
CA LEU A 647 -2.75 3.29 -9.16
C LEU A 647 -1.62 3.89 -8.32
N ASP A 648 -1.93 4.66 -7.29
CA ASP A 648 -1.03 5.03 -6.19
C ASP A 648 -1.01 4.00 -5.06
N ASN A 649 -1.73 2.87 -5.21
CA ASN A 649 -1.81 1.77 -4.25
C ASN A 649 -1.65 0.38 -4.91
N GLU A 650 -1.02 -0.55 -4.19
CA GLU A 650 -0.56 -1.87 -4.60
C GLU A 650 -1.60 -2.79 -5.26
N PRO A 651 -2.88 -2.85 -4.84
CA PRO A 651 -3.86 -3.77 -5.43
C PRO A 651 -4.21 -3.43 -6.89
N SER A 652 -3.99 -2.18 -7.32
CA SER A 652 -4.41 -1.72 -8.66
C SER A 652 -3.28 -1.76 -9.70
N ILE A 653 -2.01 -1.78 -9.30
CA ILE A 653 -0.88 -1.52 -10.22
C ILE A 653 -0.73 -2.56 -11.34
N ASN A 654 -1.20 -3.80 -11.13
CA ASN A 654 -1.15 -4.86 -12.13
C ASN A 654 -2.37 -4.86 -13.09
N VAL A 655 -3.44 -4.12 -12.76
CA VAL A 655 -4.72 -4.17 -13.48
C VAL A 655 -4.63 -3.68 -14.93
N PRO A 656 -3.85 -2.65 -15.30
CA PRO A 656 -3.73 -2.20 -16.68
C PRO A 656 -3.31 -3.30 -17.67
N TYR A 657 -2.53 -4.27 -17.22
CA TYR A 657 -2.04 -5.38 -18.04
C TYR A 657 -3.09 -6.47 -18.29
N LEU A 658 -4.27 -6.39 -17.67
CA LEU A 658 -5.37 -7.33 -17.89
C LEU A 658 -6.05 -7.17 -19.25
N TYR A 659 -5.88 -6.02 -19.94
CA TYR A 659 -6.38 -5.89 -21.31
C TYR A 659 -5.68 -6.86 -22.28
N ASP A 660 -4.42 -7.24 -22.03
CA ASP A 660 -3.70 -8.27 -22.81
C ASP A 660 -4.43 -9.62 -22.78
N TYR A 661 -5.00 -9.99 -21.64
CA TYR A 661 -5.77 -11.24 -21.47
C TYR A 661 -7.15 -11.16 -22.13
N ALA A 662 -7.71 -9.95 -22.20
CA ALA A 662 -9.01 -9.67 -22.81
C ALA A 662 -8.95 -9.56 -24.35
N GLY A 663 -7.74 -9.58 -24.94
CA GLY A 663 -7.55 -9.43 -26.39
C GLY A 663 -7.55 -7.98 -26.87
N ALA A 664 -7.27 -7.02 -25.99
CA ALA A 664 -7.20 -5.59 -26.30
C ALA A 664 -5.86 -4.97 -25.86
N PRO A 665 -4.69 -5.52 -26.27
CA PRO A 665 -3.38 -5.07 -25.78
C PRO A 665 -3.08 -3.59 -26.06
N TYR A 666 -3.67 -3.00 -27.11
CA TYR A 666 -3.57 -1.57 -27.38
C TYR A 666 -4.08 -0.70 -26.21
N LYS A 667 -5.03 -1.20 -25.40
CA LYS A 667 -5.50 -0.52 -24.19
C LYS A 667 -4.53 -0.67 -23.03
N SER A 668 -3.88 -1.82 -22.83
CA SER A 668 -2.78 -1.95 -21.85
C SER A 668 -1.67 -0.94 -22.15
N GLN A 669 -1.28 -0.84 -23.42
CA GLN A 669 -0.29 0.12 -23.91
C GLN A 669 -0.68 1.59 -23.61
N GLU A 670 -1.93 1.95 -23.88
CA GLU A 670 -2.46 3.30 -23.65
C GLU A 670 -2.58 3.63 -22.17
N THR A 671 -3.21 2.75 -21.38
CA THR A 671 -3.45 2.95 -19.93
C THR A 671 -2.14 3.07 -19.17
N VAL A 672 -1.17 2.17 -19.41
CA VAL A 672 0.15 2.23 -18.74
C VAL A 672 0.89 3.52 -19.12
N ARG A 673 0.90 3.90 -20.41
CA ARG A 673 1.56 5.14 -20.84
C ARG A 673 0.88 6.37 -20.25
N ALA A 674 -0.45 6.39 -20.17
CA ALA A 674 -1.21 7.49 -19.58
C ALA A 674 -0.93 7.61 -18.08
N ALA A 675 -0.93 6.51 -17.34
CA ALA A 675 -0.59 6.48 -15.92
C ALA A 675 0.83 7.00 -15.67
N MET A 676 1.83 6.50 -16.41
CA MET A 676 3.22 7.00 -16.32
C MET A 676 3.35 8.51 -16.60
N ARG A 677 2.49 9.08 -17.45
CA ARG A 677 2.55 10.51 -17.82
C ARG A 677 1.84 11.43 -16.85
N GLN A 678 0.81 10.94 -16.17
CA GLN A 678 -0.04 11.74 -15.29
C GLN A 678 0.40 11.63 -13.82
N LEU A 679 0.90 10.45 -13.43
CA LEU A 679 1.22 10.15 -12.03
C LEU A 679 2.69 10.38 -11.68
N TRP A 680 3.59 10.39 -12.67
CA TRP A 680 5.03 10.49 -12.43
C TRP A 680 5.62 11.77 -13.01
N SER A 681 6.52 12.41 -12.26
CA SER A 681 7.21 13.61 -12.69
C SER A 681 8.63 13.71 -12.11
N THR A 682 9.35 14.79 -12.43
CA THR A 682 10.66 15.11 -11.84
C THR A 682 10.57 16.06 -10.65
N GLU A 683 9.37 16.41 -10.22
CA GLU A 683 9.17 17.27 -9.06
C GLU A 683 9.33 16.46 -7.75
N PRO A 684 9.53 17.11 -6.60
CA PRO A 684 9.57 16.42 -5.30
C PRO A 684 8.31 15.56 -5.01
N ALA A 685 7.18 15.90 -5.62
CA ALA A 685 5.92 15.15 -5.57
C ALA A 685 5.78 14.10 -6.70
N GLY A 686 6.87 13.70 -7.35
CA GLY A 686 6.87 12.93 -8.59
C GLY A 686 6.62 11.41 -8.46
N ILE A 687 6.30 10.92 -7.26
CA ILE A 687 5.79 9.58 -6.99
C ILE A 687 4.33 9.72 -6.53
N PRO A 688 3.39 8.94 -7.08
CA PRO A 688 1.95 9.19 -6.88
C PRO A 688 1.43 8.87 -5.47
N GLY A 689 2.02 7.88 -4.81
CA GLY A 689 1.73 7.49 -3.42
C GLY A 689 3.04 7.12 -2.70
N ASN A 690 2.93 6.33 -1.63
CA ASN A 690 4.09 5.71 -0.98
C ASN A 690 4.95 4.97 -2.02
N ASP A 691 6.27 4.94 -1.83
CA ASP A 691 7.14 4.15 -2.72
C ASP A 691 7.26 2.67 -2.29
N ASP A 692 6.85 2.37 -1.06
CA ASP A 692 6.76 1.04 -0.44
C ASP A 692 8.00 0.19 -0.65
N LEU A 693 9.12 0.74 -0.13
CA LEU A 693 10.47 0.18 -0.23
C LEU A 693 10.96 0.03 -1.68
N GLY A 694 10.28 0.64 -2.65
CA GLY A 694 10.60 0.64 -4.07
C GLY A 694 9.71 -0.26 -4.93
N ALA A 695 8.55 -0.70 -4.42
CA ALA A 695 7.54 -1.42 -5.20
C ALA A 695 6.98 -0.52 -6.32
N MET A 696 6.50 0.68 -5.98
CA MET A 696 5.98 1.64 -6.97
C MET A 696 7.03 2.07 -7.98
N SER A 697 8.25 2.35 -7.52
CA SER A 697 9.38 2.63 -8.41
C SER A 697 9.73 1.45 -9.33
N SER A 698 9.65 0.21 -8.86
CA SER A 698 9.87 -0.97 -9.69
C SER A 698 8.78 -1.14 -10.76
N TRP A 699 7.52 -0.86 -10.43
CA TRP A 699 6.43 -0.77 -11.42
C TRP A 699 6.75 0.20 -12.55
N TYR A 700 7.25 1.41 -12.23
CA TYR A 700 7.64 2.39 -13.25
C TYR A 700 8.78 1.86 -14.12
N VAL A 701 9.80 1.24 -13.52
CA VAL A 701 10.94 0.67 -14.25
C VAL A 701 10.45 -0.40 -15.24
N PHE A 702 9.70 -1.40 -14.80
CA PHE A 702 9.13 -2.43 -15.68
C PHE A 702 8.25 -1.83 -16.80
N SER A 703 7.36 -0.91 -16.44
CA SER A 703 6.50 -0.21 -17.40
C SER A 703 7.29 0.58 -18.44
N ALA A 704 8.40 1.22 -18.05
CA ALA A 704 9.31 1.93 -18.96
C ALA A 704 10.11 0.98 -19.87
N LEU A 705 10.44 -0.23 -19.40
CA LEU A 705 10.98 -1.31 -20.22
C LEU A 705 9.94 -1.87 -21.21
N GLY A 706 8.65 -1.60 -20.97
CA GLY A 706 7.53 -2.03 -21.80
C GLY A 706 6.97 -3.40 -21.44
N MET A 707 7.29 -3.92 -20.25
CA MET A 707 6.92 -5.28 -19.84
C MET A 707 6.73 -5.39 -18.33
N TYR A 708 5.84 -6.26 -17.85
CA TYR A 708 5.50 -6.37 -16.43
C TYR A 708 5.30 -7.83 -15.97
N PRO A 709 5.78 -8.23 -14.77
CA PRO A 709 5.59 -9.59 -14.23
C PRO A 709 4.18 -9.80 -13.68
N GLN A 710 3.17 -9.87 -14.56
CA GLN A 710 1.76 -9.95 -14.17
C GLN A 710 1.42 -11.12 -13.22
N VAL A 711 2.15 -12.23 -13.33
CA VAL A 711 2.05 -13.37 -12.42
C VAL A 711 3.34 -13.40 -11.61
N PRO A 712 3.39 -12.87 -10.37
CA PRO A 712 4.66 -12.57 -9.71
C PRO A 712 5.54 -13.80 -9.43
N SER A 713 4.94 -14.99 -9.33
CA SER A 713 5.66 -16.27 -9.12
C SER A 713 6.18 -16.92 -10.41
N ARG A 714 6.07 -16.23 -11.55
CA ARG A 714 6.36 -16.71 -12.89
C ARG A 714 7.18 -15.67 -13.67
N ALA A 715 7.84 -16.09 -14.74
CA ALA A 715 8.75 -15.24 -15.51
C ALA A 715 8.22 -14.90 -16.91
N GLU A 716 6.97 -15.26 -17.20
CA GLU A 716 6.22 -14.66 -18.30
C GLU A 716 5.94 -13.18 -17.99
N LEU A 717 6.13 -12.29 -18.98
CA LEU A 717 5.97 -10.85 -18.81
C LEU A 717 4.88 -10.31 -19.76
N ALA A 718 3.83 -9.69 -19.24
CA ALA A 718 2.82 -8.99 -20.04
C ALA A 718 3.44 -7.74 -20.69
N LEU A 719 2.90 -7.29 -21.84
CA LEU A 719 3.49 -6.19 -22.62
C LEU A 719 2.63 -4.91 -22.56
N ALA A 720 3.27 -3.80 -22.22
CA ALA A 720 2.79 -2.47 -22.58
C ALA A 720 3.61 -2.00 -23.78
N SER A 721 4.46 -0.99 -23.64
CA SER A 721 5.44 -0.63 -24.68
C SER A 721 6.67 0.08 -24.12
N PRO A 722 7.86 -0.12 -24.70
CA PRO A 722 9.08 0.55 -24.24
C PRO A 722 8.97 2.08 -24.35
N LEU A 723 9.42 2.79 -23.31
CA LEU A 723 9.48 4.26 -23.31
C LEU A 723 10.69 4.79 -24.09
N PHE A 724 11.80 4.05 -24.10
CA PHE A 724 13.06 4.47 -24.70
C PHE A 724 13.35 3.73 -26.01
N PRO A 725 13.87 4.42 -27.06
CA PRO A 725 14.18 3.78 -28.34
C PRO A 725 15.24 2.66 -28.25
N ARG A 726 16.13 2.72 -27.26
CA ARG A 726 17.14 1.70 -27.02
C ARG A 726 17.27 1.40 -25.54
N ILE A 727 17.26 0.13 -25.16
CA ILE A 727 17.49 -0.31 -23.78
C ILE A 727 18.39 -1.55 -23.81
N GLU A 728 19.44 -1.56 -23.00
CA GLU A 728 20.28 -2.73 -22.78
C GLU A 728 20.23 -3.11 -21.29
N ILE A 729 19.92 -4.36 -21.00
CA ILE A 729 19.95 -4.93 -19.65
C ILE A 729 21.14 -5.89 -19.58
N ASP A 730 22.21 -5.43 -18.92
CA ASP A 730 23.47 -6.17 -18.78
C ASP A 730 23.39 -7.08 -17.55
N ARG A 731 23.68 -8.37 -17.71
CA ARG A 731 23.53 -9.37 -16.63
C ARG A 731 24.86 -10.05 -16.26
N PRO A 732 25.14 -10.29 -14.96
CA PRO A 732 26.47 -10.73 -14.49
C PRO A 732 27.03 -12.05 -15.07
N HIS A 733 26.18 -12.89 -15.70
CA HIS A 733 26.56 -14.20 -16.23
C HIS A 733 26.34 -14.32 -17.75
N GLY A 734 26.20 -13.19 -18.44
CA GLY A 734 25.71 -13.15 -19.81
C GLY A 734 24.19 -13.26 -19.86
N ASN A 735 23.65 -13.56 -21.04
CA ASN A 735 22.21 -13.57 -21.32
C ASN A 735 21.59 -12.16 -21.34
N ASP A 736 22.29 -11.16 -21.84
CA ASP A 736 21.77 -9.78 -21.86
C ASP A 736 20.45 -9.68 -22.63
N ILE A 737 19.64 -8.68 -22.26
CA ILE A 737 18.40 -8.34 -22.97
C ILE A 737 18.61 -7.03 -23.70
N SER A 738 18.41 -7.03 -25.02
CA SER A 738 18.51 -5.84 -25.87
C SER A 738 17.16 -5.48 -26.43
N ILE A 739 16.71 -4.25 -26.21
CA ILE A 739 15.43 -3.72 -26.70
C ILE A 739 15.72 -2.60 -27.69
N ARG A 740 15.21 -2.76 -28.91
CA ARG A 740 15.24 -1.74 -29.97
C ARG A 740 13.80 -1.38 -30.30
N ALA A 741 13.39 -0.19 -29.91
CA ALA A 741 12.02 0.29 -30.09
C ALA A 741 11.99 1.43 -31.10
N ASN A 742 11.83 1.07 -32.37
CA ASN A 742 11.70 2.05 -33.44
C ASN A 742 10.39 2.82 -33.26
N GLY A 743 10.46 4.15 -33.19
CA GLY A 743 9.29 5.00 -32.96
C GLY A 743 8.92 5.22 -31.49
N ALA A 744 9.73 4.74 -30.52
CA ALA A 744 9.43 4.97 -29.10
C ALA A 744 9.40 6.46 -28.75
N ALA A 745 8.27 6.90 -28.23
CA ALA A 745 8.03 8.25 -27.75
C ALA A 745 6.90 8.23 -26.70
N ALA A 746 6.82 9.28 -25.88
CA ALA A 746 5.80 9.38 -24.84
C ALA A 746 4.36 9.43 -25.40
N ASP A 747 4.19 9.83 -26.65
CA ASP A 747 2.93 9.91 -27.40
C ASP A 747 2.78 8.79 -28.46
N ALA A 748 3.68 7.81 -28.47
CA ALA A 748 3.63 6.65 -29.36
C ALA A 748 3.61 5.32 -28.59
N PRO A 749 2.55 5.05 -27.81
CA PRO A 749 2.50 3.86 -26.96
C PRO A 749 2.24 2.56 -27.72
N TYR A 750 1.80 2.61 -28.97
CA TYR A 750 1.16 1.45 -29.59
C TYR A 750 2.14 0.53 -30.31
N ILE A 751 2.14 -0.76 -29.99
CA ILE A 751 2.93 -1.77 -30.71
C ILE A 751 2.23 -2.11 -32.03
N HIS A 752 2.93 -1.92 -33.15
CA HIS A 752 2.49 -2.39 -34.48
C HIS A 752 3.16 -3.70 -34.88
N SER A 753 4.38 -3.96 -34.39
CA SER A 753 5.02 -5.27 -34.56
C SER A 753 6.11 -5.50 -33.52
N LEU A 754 6.31 -6.76 -33.19
CA LEU A 754 7.38 -7.24 -32.32
C LEU A 754 8.12 -8.40 -33.02
N LYS A 755 9.45 -8.40 -32.95
CA LYS A 755 10.25 -9.61 -33.14
C LYS A 755 10.99 -9.98 -31.88
N VAL A 756 10.89 -11.24 -31.49
CA VAL A 756 11.66 -11.85 -30.39
C VAL A 756 12.74 -12.71 -31.01
N ASN A 757 14.01 -12.39 -30.76
CA ASN A 757 15.16 -13.07 -31.35
C ASN A 757 15.07 -13.22 -32.89
N GLY A 758 14.62 -12.15 -33.55
CA GLY A 758 14.46 -12.07 -35.00
C GLY A 758 13.20 -12.74 -35.57
N ARG A 759 12.37 -13.39 -34.76
CA ARG A 759 11.10 -14.01 -35.17
C ARG A 759 9.92 -13.13 -34.82
N THR A 760 9.01 -12.91 -35.77
CA THR A 760 7.77 -12.18 -35.52
C THR A 760 6.97 -12.84 -34.38
N SER A 761 6.43 -12.00 -33.50
CA SER A 761 5.55 -12.40 -32.41
C SER A 761 4.30 -11.52 -32.43
N GLU A 762 3.14 -12.18 -32.44
CA GLU A 762 1.84 -11.53 -32.24
C GLU A 762 1.41 -11.60 -30.76
N ARG A 763 2.21 -12.22 -29.88
CA ARG A 763 1.88 -12.34 -28.46
C ARG A 763 2.07 -11.01 -27.73
N PRO A 764 1.06 -10.50 -26.99
CA PRO A 764 1.19 -9.35 -26.10
C PRO A 764 1.88 -9.72 -24.78
N TRP A 765 2.81 -10.69 -24.81
CA TRP A 765 3.59 -11.13 -23.66
C TRP A 765 4.87 -11.82 -24.12
N LEU A 766 5.84 -11.87 -23.21
CA LEU A 766 7.15 -12.49 -23.41
C LEU A 766 7.24 -13.78 -22.59
N ALA A 767 7.74 -14.84 -23.22
CA ALA A 767 7.93 -16.11 -22.54
C ALA A 767 9.07 -16.06 -21.51
N ALA A 768 8.97 -16.91 -20.48
CA ALA A 768 9.99 -17.07 -19.43
C ALA A 768 11.42 -17.33 -19.95
N SER A 769 11.57 -17.80 -21.19
CA SER A 769 12.88 -17.95 -21.83
C SER A 769 13.62 -16.64 -22.00
N LEU A 770 12.95 -15.49 -22.12
CA LEU A 770 13.63 -14.19 -22.19
C LEU A 770 14.38 -13.90 -20.89
N VAL A 771 13.71 -14.09 -19.74
CA VAL A 771 14.32 -13.93 -18.43
C VAL A 771 15.43 -14.97 -18.22
N ARG A 772 15.21 -16.23 -18.60
CA ARG A 772 16.23 -17.28 -18.43
C ARG A 772 17.47 -17.09 -19.32
N ASP A 773 17.27 -16.85 -20.61
CA ASP A 773 18.29 -16.98 -21.65
C ASP A 773 18.73 -15.64 -22.26
N GLY A 774 18.02 -14.55 -21.97
CA GLY A 774 18.24 -13.26 -22.61
C GLY A 774 17.64 -13.22 -24.01
N GLY A 775 17.96 -12.16 -24.76
CA GLY A 775 17.51 -12.05 -26.14
C GLY A 775 17.36 -10.62 -26.64
N THR A 776 16.91 -10.52 -27.89
CA THR A 776 16.66 -9.23 -28.57
C THR A 776 15.17 -9.05 -28.81
N LEU A 777 14.64 -7.89 -28.44
CA LEU A 777 13.28 -7.45 -28.72
C LEU A 777 13.32 -6.28 -29.70
N ASP A 778 12.72 -6.47 -30.88
CA ASP A 778 12.63 -5.45 -31.93
C ASP A 778 11.18 -5.00 -32.08
N TYR A 779 10.88 -3.80 -31.56
CA TYR A 779 9.56 -3.18 -31.66
C TYR A 779 9.51 -2.18 -32.81
N THR A 780 8.35 -2.10 -33.46
CA THR A 780 7.90 -0.92 -34.20
C THR A 780 6.69 -0.34 -33.47
N LEU A 781 6.83 0.90 -33.01
CA LEU A 781 5.81 1.63 -32.26
C LEU A 781 5.15 2.72 -33.12
N SER A 782 3.93 3.12 -32.75
CA SER A 782 3.11 4.10 -33.45
C SER A 782 2.36 5.01 -32.47
N GLY A 783 2.00 6.21 -32.94
CA GLY A 783 1.05 7.12 -32.28
C GLY A 783 -0.42 6.74 -32.49
N THR A 784 -0.71 5.74 -33.31
CA THR A 784 -2.06 5.23 -33.56
C THR A 784 -2.18 3.75 -33.18
N PRO A 785 -3.28 3.34 -32.53
CA PRO A 785 -3.47 1.95 -32.11
C PRO A 785 -3.58 1.01 -33.29
N ASP A 786 -2.91 -0.14 -33.20
CA ASP A 786 -3.24 -1.33 -33.98
C ASP A 786 -4.15 -2.22 -33.11
N LYS A 787 -5.40 -2.39 -33.53
CA LYS A 787 -6.40 -3.18 -32.78
C LYS A 787 -6.36 -4.67 -33.12
N GLU A 788 -5.58 -5.05 -34.14
CA GLU A 788 -5.45 -6.45 -34.59
C GLU A 788 -4.21 -7.12 -33.99
N TRP A 789 -3.13 -6.37 -33.73
CA TRP A 789 -1.93 -6.92 -33.11
C TRP A 789 -2.23 -7.51 -31.71
N GLY A 790 -1.96 -8.80 -31.53
CA GLY A 790 -2.16 -9.52 -30.26
C GLY A 790 -3.60 -9.64 -29.76
N SER A 791 -4.60 -9.45 -30.64
CA SER A 791 -6.02 -9.60 -30.28
C SER A 791 -6.53 -11.05 -30.40
N ASP A 792 -5.80 -11.94 -31.09
CA ASP A 792 -6.22 -13.33 -31.26
C ASP A 792 -6.28 -14.04 -29.89
N PRO A 793 -7.38 -14.75 -29.57
CA PRO A 793 -7.51 -15.45 -28.29
C PRO A 793 -6.39 -16.46 -27.99
N SER A 794 -5.71 -17.00 -29.01
CA SER A 794 -4.57 -17.91 -28.87
C SER A 794 -3.25 -17.23 -28.54
N ASP A 795 -3.17 -15.90 -28.72
CA ASP A 795 -2.01 -15.09 -28.35
C ASP A 795 -2.07 -14.57 -26.91
N ALA A 796 -3.25 -14.62 -26.26
CA ALA A 796 -3.44 -14.18 -24.87
C ALA A 796 -2.38 -14.79 -23.92
N PRO A 797 -1.97 -14.06 -22.86
CA PRO A 797 -1.02 -14.59 -21.89
C PRO A 797 -1.59 -15.83 -21.16
N PRO A 798 -0.73 -16.72 -20.66
CA PRO A 798 -1.18 -17.96 -20.04
C PRO A 798 -1.99 -17.73 -18.76
N SER A 799 -3.03 -18.54 -18.55
CA SER A 799 -3.82 -18.59 -17.31
C SER A 799 -3.81 -20.01 -16.73
N PHE A 800 -3.72 -20.14 -15.41
CA PHE A 800 -3.51 -21.40 -14.71
C PHE A 800 -4.80 -21.86 -14.01
N ARG A 801 -5.57 -22.69 -14.72
CA ARG A 801 -6.95 -23.09 -14.38
C ARG A 801 -7.08 -24.44 -13.65
N ALA A 802 -5.97 -25.08 -13.31
CA ALA A 802 -6.00 -26.42 -12.73
C ALA A 802 -6.69 -26.39 -11.35
N GLY A 803 -7.70 -27.24 -11.16
CA GLY A 803 -8.47 -27.34 -9.91
C GLY A 803 -9.62 -26.33 -9.77
N GLU A 804 -9.94 -25.58 -10.83
CA GLU A 804 -11.11 -24.69 -10.82
C GLU A 804 -12.41 -25.47 -10.54
N GLN A 805 -13.32 -24.82 -9.82
CA GLN A 805 -14.70 -25.24 -9.77
C GLN A 805 -15.33 -25.10 -11.17
N PRO A 806 -16.10 -26.11 -11.62
CA PRO A 806 -16.67 -26.12 -12.96
C PRO A 806 -17.79 -25.11 -13.16
N TYR A 807 -18.37 -24.58 -12.07
CA TYR A 807 -19.49 -23.65 -12.09
C TYR A 807 -19.51 -22.73 -10.86
N GLN A 808 -20.33 -21.69 -10.95
CA GLN A 808 -20.63 -20.74 -9.87
C GLN A 808 -22.13 -20.58 -9.69
N ILE A 809 -22.55 -20.30 -8.45
CA ILE A 809 -23.94 -20.03 -8.07
C ILE A 809 -23.95 -18.76 -7.23
N GLY A 810 -24.84 -17.83 -7.56
CA GLY A 810 -24.98 -16.58 -6.84
C GLY A 810 -26.44 -16.24 -6.60
N VAL A 811 -26.72 -15.54 -5.51
CA VAL A 811 -28.04 -15.02 -5.16
C VAL A 811 -27.86 -13.56 -4.78
N GLY A 812 -28.44 -12.66 -5.58
CA GLY A 812 -28.26 -11.23 -5.33
C GLY A 812 -29.24 -10.33 -6.10
N PRO A 813 -29.39 -9.06 -5.70
CA PRO A 813 -28.64 -8.39 -4.63
C PRO A 813 -28.98 -8.94 -3.24
N THR A 814 -28.03 -8.88 -2.31
CA THR A 814 -28.18 -9.41 -0.94
C THR A 814 -28.94 -8.45 -0.01
N THR A 815 -29.21 -7.23 -0.48
CA THR A 815 -30.07 -6.22 0.14
C THR A 815 -31.03 -5.64 -0.88
N ALA A 816 -32.18 -5.14 -0.42
CA ALA A 816 -33.05 -4.33 -1.26
C ALA A 816 -33.91 -3.38 -0.43
N THR A 817 -34.22 -2.20 -0.98
CA THR A 817 -35.18 -1.26 -0.39
C THR A 817 -36.39 -1.12 -1.30
N ILE A 818 -37.60 -1.31 -0.76
CA ILE A 818 -38.87 -1.14 -1.50
C ILE A 818 -39.87 -0.28 -0.73
N ALA A 819 -40.69 0.49 -1.45
CA ALA A 819 -41.83 1.17 -0.85
C ALA A 819 -42.89 0.15 -0.38
N PRO A 820 -43.76 0.49 0.60
CA PRO A 820 -44.97 -0.27 0.87
C PRO A 820 -45.84 -0.43 -0.40
N GLY A 821 -46.16 -1.66 -0.78
CA GLY A 821 -46.86 -1.96 -2.04
C GLY A 821 -45.95 -2.01 -3.27
N GLY A 822 -44.65 -1.75 -3.11
CA GLY A 822 -43.64 -1.84 -4.14
C GLY A 822 -43.05 -3.24 -4.29
N SER A 823 -42.16 -3.38 -5.27
CA SER A 823 -41.46 -4.63 -5.54
C SER A 823 -40.04 -4.39 -6.02
N THR A 824 -39.19 -5.40 -5.87
CA THR A 824 -37.81 -5.48 -6.38
C THR A 824 -37.54 -6.88 -6.90
N ASN A 825 -36.44 -7.06 -7.64
CA ASN A 825 -36.04 -8.36 -8.15
C ASN A 825 -34.77 -8.84 -7.45
N VAL A 826 -34.71 -10.15 -7.19
CA VAL A 826 -33.53 -10.88 -6.75
C VAL A 826 -33.23 -11.97 -7.77
N GLY A 827 -32.02 -11.96 -8.30
CA GLY A 827 -31.54 -12.94 -9.27
C GLY A 827 -30.91 -14.15 -8.59
N ILE A 828 -31.32 -15.34 -9.03
CA ILE A 828 -30.58 -16.58 -8.86
C ILE A 828 -29.76 -16.80 -10.11
N ARG A 829 -28.44 -16.85 -10.00
CA ARG A 829 -27.53 -17.05 -11.12
C ARG A 829 -26.82 -18.38 -10.98
N ALA A 830 -26.66 -19.08 -12.10
CA ALA A 830 -25.89 -20.30 -12.23
C ALA A 830 -25.02 -20.18 -13.49
N LEU A 831 -23.70 -20.28 -13.37
CA LEU A 831 -22.78 -20.04 -14.48
C LEU A 831 -21.80 -21.19 -14.62
N SER A 832 -21.73 -21.82 -15.79
CA SER A 832 -20.61 -22.71 -16.11
C SER A 832 -19.33 -21.90 -16.35
N LEU A 833 -18.24 -22.26 -15.65
CA LEU A 833 -16.92 -21.66 -15.85
C LEU A 833 -16.08 -22.40 -16.89
N SER A 834 -16.41 -23.66 -17.16
CA SER A 834 -15.66 -24.54 -18.07
C SER A 834 -16.28 -24.67 -19.47
N GLY A 835 -17.40 -23.97 -19.72
CA GLY A 835 -18.23 -24.14 -20.91
C GLY A 835 -19.17 -25.35 -20.81
N GLY A 836 -20.12 -25.47 -21.75
CA GLY A 836 -21.17 -26.50 -21.69
C GLY A 836 -22.31 -26.14 -20.72
N THR A 837 -23.22 -27.09 -20.48
CA THR A 837 -24.41 -26.86 -19.63
C THR A 837 -24.00 -26.66 -18.17
N GLY A 838 -24.36 -25.50 -17.60
CA GLY A 838 -24.19 -25.20 -16.18
C GLY A 838 -24.97 -26.15 -15.25
N PRO A 839 -24.73 -26.04 -13.93
CA PRO A 839 -25.36 -26.90 -12.94
C PRO A 839 -26.87 -26.66 -12.90
N GLU A 840 -27.64 -27.72 -12.61
CA GLU A 840 -29.03 -27.53 -12.16
C GLU A 840 -29.00 -26.94 -10.76
N VAL A 841 -29.63 -25.77 -10.60
CA VAL A 841 -29.78 -25.07 -9.32
C VAL A 841 -31.26 -24.95 -9.02
N ARG A 842 -31.71 -25.60 -7.96
CA ARG A 842 -33.06 -25.44 -7.43
C ARG A 842 -33.04 -24.32 -6.40
N PHE A 843 -34.08 -23.50 -6.38
CA PHE A 843 -34.23 -22.47 -5.36
C PHE A 843 -35.60 -22.51 -4.71
N LYS A 844 -35.66 -22.04 -3.45
CA LYS A 844 -36.89 -21.82 -2.69
C LYS A 844 -36.74 -20.54 -1.86
N ALA A 845 -37.71 -19.64 -1.98
CA ALA A 845 -37.80 -18.39 -1.24
C ALA A 845 -38.85 -18.52 -0.11
N GLU A 846 -38.43 -18.24 1.11
CA GLU A 846 -39.29 -18.17 2.29
C GLU A 846 -39.41 -16.72 2.73
N THR A 847 -40.63 -16.19 2.70
CA THR A 847 -40.93 -14.78 2.95
C THR A 847 -41.66 -14.58 4.28
N PRO A 848 -41.44 -13.45 4.97
CA PRO A 848 -42.22 -13.08 6.15
C PRO A 848 -43.62 -12.59 5.77
N ASP A 849 -44.51 -12.51 6.76
CA ASP A 849 -45.87 -12.02 6.57
C ASP A 849 -45.89 -10.63 5.91
N GLY A 850 -46.71 -10.49 4.86
CA GLY A 850 -46.82 -9.24 4.10
C GLY A 850 -45.82 -9.07 2.95
N VAL A 851 -44.85 -9.99 2.82
CA VAL A 851 -43.92 -10.10 1.67
C VAL A 851 -44.28 -11.31 0.82
N SER A 852 -44.20 -11.15 -0.50
CA SER A 852 -44.41 -12.22 -1.49
C SER A 852 -43.16 -12.40 -2.35
N ALA A 853 -42.92 -13.63 -2.81
CA ALA A 853 -41.86 -13.97 -3.77
C ALA A 853 -42.49 -14.68 -4.98
N THR A 854 -42.21 -14.21 -6.20
CA THR A 854 -42.75 -14.81 -7.43
C THR A 854 -41.66 -14.99 -8.49
N PRO A 855 -41.37 -16.22 -8.95
CA PRO A 855 -41.82 -17.49 -8.36
C PRO A 855 -41.17 -17.72 -6.98
N ALA A 856 -41.88 -18.39 -6.07
CA ALA A 856 -41.35 -18.73 -4.74
C ALA A 856 -40.41 -19.95 -4.77
N GLU A 857 -40.46 -20.77 -5.82
CA GLU A 857 -39.55 -21.89 -6.03
C GLU A 857 -39.34 -22.12 -7.52
N GLY A 858 -38.23 -22.74 -7.90
CA GLY A 858 -37.94 -23.00 -9.30
C GLY A 858 -36.60 -23.68 -9.54
N THR A 859 -36.18 -23.71 -10.79
CA THR A 859 -34.92 -24.33 -11.21
C THR A 859 -34.25 -23.50 -12.30
N VAL A 860 -32.95 -23.25 -12.14
CA VAL A 860 -32.07 -22.58 -13.10
C VAL A 860 -31.10 -23.62 -13.64
N VAL A 861 -30.99 -23.72 -14.96
CA VAL A 861 -29.97 -24.52 -15.64
C VAL A 861 -29.23 -23.58 -16.57
N ASP A 862 -28.06 -23.12 -16.16
CA ASP A 862 -27.21 -22.18 -16.90
C ASP A 862 -27.90 -20.85 -17.27
N GLY A 863 -27.53 -19.77 -16.58
CA GLY A 863 -28.12 -18.44 -16.76
C GLY A 863 -28.66 -17.86 -15.45
N SER A 864 -29.79 -17.17 -15.53
CA SER A 864 -30.39 -16.50 -14.38
C SER A 864 -31.91 -16.68 -14.32
N GLN A 865 -32.45 -16.69 -13.10
CA GLN A 865 -33.87 -16.60 -12.82
C GLN A 865 -34.10 -15.45 -11.85
N GLU A 866 -35.02 -14.56 -12.20
CA GLU A 866 -35.43 -13.47 -11.31
C GLU A 866 -36.58 -13.93 -10.40
N ILE A 867 -36.51 -13.54 -9.14
CA ILE A 867 -37.56 -13.64 -8.13
C ILE A 867 -38.04 -12.22 -7.84
N THR A 868 -39.30 -11.91 -8.16
CA THR A 868 -39.89 -10.63 -7.76
C THR A 868 -40.33 -10.70 -6.31
N LEU A 869 -39.69 -9.92 -5.44
CA LEU A 869 -40.09 -9.70 -4.06
C LEU A 869 -41.03 -8.49 -4.00
N GLY A 870 -42.24 -8.67 -3.46
CA GLY A 870 -43.25 -7.61 -3.34
C GLY A 870 -43.73 -7.44 -1.91
N SER A 871 -43.95 -6.19 -1.48
CA SER A 871 -44.59 -5.87 -0.20
C SER A 871 -46.07 -5.56 -0.37
N SER A 872 -46.86 -5.79 0.67
CA SER A 872 -48.25 -5.32 0.72
C SER A 872 -48.33 -3.80 0.94
N LYS A 873 -49.36 -3.13 0.41
CA LYS A 873 -49.53 -1.66 0.53
C LYS A 873 -49.60 -1.15 1.98
N GLY A 874 -50.09 -1.97 2.91
CA GLY A 874 -50.21 -1.61 4.33
C GLY A 874 -49.05 -2.11 5.19
N MET A 875 -47.98 -2.62 4.58
CA MET A 875 -46.84 -3.16 5.29
C MET A 875 -46.16 -2.06 6.10
N LYS A 876 -45.85 -2.36 7.37
CA LYS A 876 -45.13 -1.42 8.24
C LYS A 876 -43.74 -1.17 7.64
N GLN A 877 -43.28 0.07 7.69
CA GLN A 877 -41.91 0.39 7.31
C GLN A 877 -40.93 -0.20 8.32
N GLY A 878 -39.83 -0.78 7.85
CA GLY A 878 -38.85 -1.46 8.70
C GLY A 878 -38.04 -2.50 7.94
N PHE A 879 -37.36 -3.36 8.71
CA PHE A 879 -36.45 -4.38 8.21
C PHE A 879 -37.10 -5.77 8.25
N TYR A 880 -36.89 -6.53 7.18
CA TYR A 880 -37.44 -7.86 6.93
C TYR A 880 -36.37 -8.72 6.26
N ASP A 881 -36.46 -10.04 6.41
CA ASP A 881 -35.53 -10.98 5.78
C ASP A 881 -36.30 -11.99 4.93
N VAL A 882 -35.90 -12.14 3.67
CA VAL A 882 -36.35 -13.22 2.80
C VAL A 882 -35.23 -14.25 2.72
N ARG A 883 -35.52 -15.52 3.05
CA ARG A 883 -34.51 -16.58 2.96
C ARG A 883 -34.61 -17.28 1.62
N ILE A 884 -33.51 -17.31 0.88
CA ILE A 884 -33.42 -18.03 -0.38
C ILE A 884 -32.51 -19.23 -0.18
N THR A 885 -33.08 -20.42 -0.16
CA THR A 885 -32.32 -21.66 -0.19
C THR A 885 -31.98 -22.00 -1.64
N VAL A 886 -30.71 -22.21 -1.95
CA VAL A 886 -30.28 -22.75 -3.25
C VAL A 886 -29.62 -24.11 -3.06
N THR A 887 -29.96 -25.04 -3.95
CA THR A 887 -29.48 -26.42 -3.90
C THR A 887 -28.97 -26.82 -5.28
N SER A 888 -27.75 -27.35 -5.34
CA SER A 888 -27.19 -27.95 -6.54
C SER A 888 -26.49 -29.26 -6.22
N GLY A 889 -26.88 -30.33 -6.91
CA GLY A 889 -26.45 -31.69 -6.57
C GLY A 889 -26.82 -32.06 -5.13
N GLY A 890 -25.81 -32.37 -4.31
CA GLY A 890 -25.98 -32.69 -2.88
C GLY A 890 -25.69 -31.52 -1.92
N THR A 891 -25.36 -30.33 -2.45
CA THR A 891 -24.95 -29.17 -1.65
C THR A 891 -26.08 -28.14 -1.62
N SER A 892 -26.33 -27.55 -0.45
CA SER A 892 -27.31 -26.49 -0.26
C SER A 892 -26.73 -25.40 0.64
N TYR A 893 -27.06 -24.14 0.36
CA TYR A 893 -26.83 -23.04 1.30
C TYR A 893 -28.04 -22.09 1.30
N GLU A 894 -28.19 -21.33 2.38
CA GLU A 894 -29.21 -20.30 2.52
C GLU A 894 -28.57 -18.93 2.35
N GLN A 895 -29.09 -18.14 1.41
CA GLN A 895 -28.77 -16.72 1.30
C GLN A 895 -29.93 -15.89 1.87
N PRO A 896 -29.73 -15.17 2.99
CA PRO A 896 -30.67 -14.14 3.40
C PRO A 896 -30.59 -12.95 2.43
N VAL A 897 -31.75 -12.42 2.06
CA VAL A 897 -31.91 -11.12 1.41
C VAL A 897 -32.47 -10.16 2.45
N ALA A 898 -31.65 -9.18 2.84
CA ALA A 898 -32.02 -8.14 3.79
C ALA A 898 -32.92 -7.09 3.10
N LEU A 899 -34.24 -7.22 3.28
CA LEU A 899 -35.25 -6.35 2.69
C LEU A 899 -35.61 -5.19 3.64
N THR A 900 -35.48 -3.96 3.18
CA THR A 900 -35.96 -2.77 3.86
C THR A 900 -37.24 -2.29 3.18
N VAL A 901 -38.35 -2.22 3.93
CA VAL A 901 -39.59 -1.62 3.44
C VAL A 901 -39.61 -0.16 3.92
N ALA A 902 -39.42 0.79 3.03
CA ALA A 902 -39.33 2.21 3.35
C ALA A 902 -39.91 3.05 2.21
N ALA A 903 -40.72 4.05 2.53
CA ALA A 903 -41.24 4.97 1.53
C ALA A 903 -40.09 5.87 1.01
N PRO A 904 -40.04 6.20 -0.29
CA PRO A 904 -39.06 7.13 -0.83
C PRO A 904 -39.08 8.46 -0.06
N GLY A 905 -37.91 9.06 0.12
CA GLY A 905 -37.76 10.29 0.89
C GLY A 905 -37.77 10.10 2.42
N THR A 906 -38.03 8.91 2.96
CA THR A 906 -37.89 8.69 4.40
C THR A 906 -36.42 8.52 4.78
N LEU A 907 -36.07 8.88 6.02
CA LEU A 907 -34.71 8.66 6.52
C LEU A 907 -34.33 7.16 6.54
N LEU A 908 -35.28 6.27 6.84
CA LEU A 908 -35.08 4.83 6.76
C LEU A 908 -34.67 4.37 5.34
N ALA A 909 -35.19 5.02 4.29
CA ALA A 909 -34.80 4.74 2.91
C ALA A 909 -33.41 5.30 2.56
N ALA A 910 -32.89 6.25 3.35
CA ALA A 910 -31.58 6.86 3.17
C ALA A 910 -30.47 6.17 3.96
N TYR A 911 -30.78 5.25 4.89
CA TYR A 911 -29.75 4.53 5.63
C TYR A 911 -28.96 3.58 4.72
N ASP A 912 -27.65 3.74 4.75
CA ASP A 912 -26.67 3.02 3.93
C ASP A 912 -25.47 2.52 4.75
N ASN A 913 -25.31 2.97 6.00
CA ASN A 913 -24.23 2.57 6.88
C ASN A 913 -24.73 1.83 8.14
N THR A 914 -24.05 0.74 8.50
CA THR A 914 -24.27 0.01 9.77
C THR A 914 -23.23 0.48 10.77
N GLY A 915 -23.58 1.48 11.58
CA GLY A 915 -22.67 2.11 12.54
C GLY A 915 -22.74 1.54 13.95
N ILE A 916 -23.71 0.68 14.24
CA ILE A 916 -23.99 0.17 15.59
C ILE A 916 -23.94 -1.37 15.61
N SER A 917 -23.03 -1.94 16.39
CA SER A 917 -22.96 -3.39 16.69
C SER A 917 -23.49 -3.70 18.09
N ASP A 918 -23.83 -4.97 18.32
CA ASP A 918 -24.09 -5.48 19.68
C ASP A 918 -22.76 -5.81 20.39
N ASP A 919 -22.72 -5.67 21.72
CA ASP A 919 -21.60 -6.07 22.59
C ASP A 919 -21.23 -7.55 22.51
N GLU A 920 -22.14 -8.41 22.06
CA GLU A 920 -21.85 -9.83 21.89
C GLU A 920 -21.55 -10.11 20.43
N GLY A 921 -20.42 -10.77 20.16
CA GLY A 921 -20.01 -11.12 18.79
C GLY A 921 -18.60 -10.64 18.50
N GLU A 922 -18.28 -10.54 17.21
CA GLU A 922 -16.98 -10.04 16.74
C GLU A 922 -17.12 -8.67 16.07
N HIS A 923 -18.32 -8.09 16.05
CA HIS A 923 -18.63 -6.72 15.62
C HIS A 923 -18.33 -6.37 14.15
N ASP A 924 -17.85 -7.33 13.35
CA ASP A 924 -17.56 -7.18 11.92
C ASP A 924 -18.80 -6.83 11.08
N GLU A 925 -20.00 -6.94 11.66
CA GLU A 925 -21.24 -6.51 11.04
C GLU A 925 -21.45 -4.99 11.00
N ALA A 926 -20.66 -4.21 11.75
CA ALA A 926 -20.79 -2.76 11.83
C ALA A 926 -19.44 -2.05 11.78
N ASP A 927 -19.37 -1.01 10.96
CA ASP A 927 -18.20 -0.16 10.81
C ASP A 927 -18.68 1.29 10.65
N PHE A 928 -18.55 2.07 11.72
CA PHE A 928 -18.97 3.45 11.71
C PHE A 928 -17.94 4.37 11.04
N ASP A 929 -16.64 4.12 11.24
CA ASP A 929 -15.56 5.01 10.78
C ASP A 929 -14.73 4.48 9.60
N GLY A 930 -15.06 3.29 9.08
CA GLY A 930 -14.34 2.65 7.98
C GLY A 930 -13.07 1.93 8.43
N GLY A 931 -12.74 1.96 9.72
CA GLY A 931 -11.58 1.30 10.32
C GLY A 931 -11.92 0.03 11.09
N GLY A 932 -13.19 -0.40 11.05
CA GLY A 932 -13.71 -1.53 11.82
C GLY A 932 -14.18 -1.14 13.22
N TRP A 933 -14.43 0.14 13.52
CA TRP A 933 -14.96 0.55 14.82
C TRP A 933 -16.42 0.95 14.72
N SER A 934 -17.24 0.54 15.68
CA SER A 934 -18.67 0.86 15.71
C SER A 934 -19.14 1.30 17.09
N TYR A 935 -20.25 2.02 17.15
CA TYR A 935 -20.91 2.27 18.43
C TYR A 935 -21.42 0.96 19.02
N SER A 936 -21.29 0.80 20.34
CA SER A 936 -21.98 -0.27 21.06
C SER A 936 -23.46 0.08 21.26
N ARG A 937 -24.35 -0.81 20.84
CA ARG A 937 -25.80 -0.69 21.08
C ARG A 937 -26.10 -0.62 22.57
N GLN A 938 -25.46 -1.45 23.38
CA GLN A 938 -25.68 -1.55 24.81
C GLN A 938 -25.16 -0.29 25.52
N ALA A 939 -24.02 0.25 25.09
CA ALA A 939 -23.48 1.49 25.62
C ALA A 939 -24.35 2.70 25.25
N LEU A 940 -24.89 2.74 24.02
CA LEU A 940 -25.87 3.74 23.60
C LEU A 940 -27.17 3.67 24.42
N MET A 941 -27.68 2.45 24.64
CA MET A 941 -28.86 2.22 25.49
C MET A 941 -28.63 2.72 26.92
N ALA A 942 -27.45 2.42 27.49
CA ALA A 942 -27.06 2.91 28.81
C ALA A 942 -26.93 4.44 28.86
N ALA A 943 -26.58 5.07 27.74
CA ALA A 943 -26.54 6.52 27.56
C ALA A 943 -27.91 7.15 27.21
N GLY A 944 -29.00 6.36 27.17
CA GLY A 944 -30.37 6.83 26.95
C GLY A 944 -30.89 6.72 25.51
N LEU A 945 -30.07 6.25 24.57
CA LEU A 945 -30.45 6.02 23.17
C LEU A 945 -30.81 4.55 22.96
N THR A 946 -32.08 4.22 23.22
CA THR A 946 -32.61 2.87 23.02
C THR A 946 -33.14 2.69 21.59
N PRO A 947 -32.98 1.52 20.95
CA PRO A 947 -33.52 1.27 19.62
C PRO A 947 -35.02 1.58 19.53
N GLY A 948 -35.41 2.46 18.60
CA GLY A 948 -36.79 2.96 18.45
C GLY A 948 -37.28 3.86 19.59
N GLY A 949 -36.40 4.24 20.51
CA GLY A 949 -36.69 5.13 21.63
C GLY A 949 -36.94 6.56 21.19
N HIS A 950 -37.65 7.31 22.03
CA HIS A 950 -37.93 8.72 21.81
C HIS A 950 -36.99 9.61 22.65
N GLY A 951 -36.42 10.64 22.04
CA GLY A 951 -35.52 11.59 22.68
C GLY A 951 -35.91 13.04 22.44
N THR A 952 -35.32 13.95 23.22
CA THR A 952 -35.45 15.40 23.03
C THR A 952 -34.11 16.09 23.17
N VAL A 953 -33.83 17.07 22.32
CA VAL A 953 -32.62 17.91 22.37
C VAL A 953 -32.99 19.33 21.99
N ASP A 954 -32.56 20.33 22.78
CA ASP A 954 -32.96 21.75 22.58
C ASP A 954 -34.48 21.99 22.40
N GLY A 955 -35.32 21.14 23.03
CA GLY A 955 -36.78 21.20 22.92
C GLY A 955 -37.36 20.68 21.59
N LEU A 956 -36.54 20.07 20.74
CA LEU A 956 -36.92 19.34 19.54
C LEU A 956 -37.08 17.85 19.87
N ALA A 957 -38.05 17.18 19.26
CA ALA A 957 -38.29 15.75 19.46
C ALA A 957 -37.67 14.92 18.32
N PHE A 958 -37.15 13.74 18.64
CA PHE A 958 -36.64 12.79 17.64
C PHE A 958 -36.92 11.35 18.05
N ASN A 959 -36.92 10.45 17.05
CA ASN A 959 -36.93 9.01 17.27
C ASN A 959 -35.56 8.45 16.93
N TRP A 960 -34.97 7.69 17.84
CA TRP A 960 -33.72 6.98 17.61
C TRP A 960 -33.95 5.80 16.64
N PRO A 961 -32.98 5.47 15.77
CA PRO A 961 -33.12 4.36 14.83
C PRO A 961 -33.50 3.04 15.53
N ASN A 962 -34.35 2.25 14.86
CA ASN A 962 -34.77 0.93 15.34
C ASN A 962 -34.21 -0.20 14.46
N SER A 963 -33.00 0.01 13.93
CA SER A 963 -32.34 -0.97 13.07
C SER A 963 -31.94 -2.21 13.88
N PRO A 964 -32.25 -3.43 13.41
CA PRO A 964 -31.68 -4.65 13.95
C PRO A 964 -30.15 -4.65 13.89
N SER A 965 -29.53 -5.62 14.56
CA SER A 965 -28.10 -5.89 14.39
C SER A 965 -27.77 -6.21 12.93
N ALA A 966 -26.58 -5.81 12.46
CA ALA A 966 -26.12 -5.98 11.08
C ALA A 966 -27.00 -5.29 10.01
N ARG A 967 -27.72 -4.21 10.36
CA ARG A 967 -28.57 -3.46 9.43
C ARG A 967 -28.26 -1.97 9.51
N PRO A 968 -28.30 -1.25 8.36
CA PRO A 968 -28.03 0.18 8.34
C PRO A 968 -28.87 0.96 9.35
N ASP A 969 -28.22 1.85 10.09
CA ASP A 969 -28.78 2.63 11.19
C ASP A 969 -28.52 4.13 11.07
N ASN A 970 -27.71 4.53 10.10
CA ASN A 970 -27.43 5.91 9.78
C ASN A 970 -27.24 6.10 8.27
N ALA A 971 -27.36 7.35 7.83
CA ALA A 971 -27.07 7.77 6.46
C ALA A 971 -25.73 8.49 6.44
N ALA A 972 -24.74 7.97 5.71
CA ALA A 972 -23.54 8.70 5.34
C ALA A 972 -23.95 9.76 4.30
N ALA A 973 -23.66 11.03 4.51
CA ALA A 973 -24.20 12.09 3.66
C ALA A 973 -23.63 12.00 2.22
N ASP A 974 -24.47 11.61 1.27
CA ASP A 974 -24.13 11.48 -0.14
C ASP A 974 -25.24 12.00 -1.07
N GLY A 975 -25.82 13.16 -0.73
CA GLY A 975 -26.83 13.79 -1.59
C GLY A 975 -28.26 13.27 -1.41
N GLN A 976 -28.53 12.39 -0.44
CA GLN A 976 -29.87 11.84 -0.21
C GLN A 976 -30.87 12.93 0.18
N THR A 977 -32.10 12.88 -0.36
CA THR A 977 -33.20 13.76 0.06
C THR A 977 -34.09 13.05 1.09
N VAL A 978 -34.26 13.69 2.25
CA VAL A 978 -35.10 13.25 3.36
C VAL A 978 -36.27 14.21 3.53
N GLU A 979 -37.48 13.75 3.25
CA GLU A 979 -38.74 14.43 3.51
C GLU A 979 -39.15 14.28 4.98
N LEU A 980 -39.65 15.37 5.57
CA LEU A 980 -40.22 15.33 6.91
C LEU A 980 -41.64 14.80 6.84
N ALA A 981 -41.96 13.86 7.73
CA ALA A 981 -43.31 13.30 7.83
C ALA A 981 -44.37 14.38 8.09
N ASP A 982 -44.02 15.38 8.91
CA ASP A 982 -44.79 16.58 9.16
C ASP A 982 -43.90 17.81 8.97
N PRO A 983 -44.33 18.85 8.20
CA PRO A 983 -43.52 20.04 8.04
C PRO A 983 -43.24 20.76 9.36
N ALA A 984 -41.96 21.05 9.63
CA ALA A 984 -41.51 21.58 10.92
C ALA A 984 -41.08 23.05 10.84
N ARG A 985 -41.14 23.77 11.97
CA ARG A 985 -40.60 25.14 12.06
C ARG A 985 -39.13 25.15 12.47
N LYS A 986 -38.69 24.12 13.17
CA LYS A 986 -37.30 23.95 13.56
C LYS A 986 -36.77 22.55 13.24
N LEU A 987 -35.48 22.47 12.98
CA LEU A 987 -34.79 21.23 12.66
C LEU A 987 -33.38 21.23 13.26
N SER A 988 -32.94 20.08 13.77
CA SER A 988 -31.56 19.77 14.10
C SER A 988 -31.21 18.36 13.60
N PHE A 989 -30.03 18.19 13.02
CA PHE A 989 -29.48 16.87 12.71
C PHE A 989 -28.90 16.23 13.96
N ILE A 990 -29.12 14.92 14.12
CA ILE A 990 -28.48 14.10 15.14
C ILE A 990 -27.57 13.09 14.46
N GLY A 991 -26.28 13.15 14.80
CA GLY A 991 -25.21 12.51 14.04
C GLY A 991 -23.82 12.76 14.63
N SER A 992 -22.81 12.28 13.93
CA SER A 992 -21.39 12.48 14.25
C SER A 992 -20.54 12.45 12.98
N ALA A 993 -19.30 12.94 13.07
CA ALA A 993 -18.31 12.85 12.00
C ALA A 993 -17.30 11.73 12.25
N VAL A 994 -16.69 11.25 11.18
CA VAL A 994 -15.53 10.34 11.21
C VAL A 994 -14.34 10.98 10.49
N ASN A 995 -13.15 10.41 10.68
CA ASN A 995 -11.90 10.93 10.10
C ASN A 995 -11.57 12.39 10.51
N GLY A 996 -12.06 12.83 11.68
CA GLY A 996 -11.90 14.19 12.18
C GLY A 996 -13.19 15.01 12.17
N ASP A 997 -13.07 16.29 12.50
CA ASP A 997 -14.20 17.22 12.53
C ASP A 997 -14.61 17.61 11.10
N GLN A 998 -15.91 17.50 10.79
CA GLN A 998 -16.42 17.69 9.42
C GLN A 998 -17.46 18.80 9.38
N GLN A 999 -17.43 19.61 8.31
CA GLN A 999 -18.40 20.70 8.10
C GLN A 999 -18.70 20.92 6.62
N THR A 1000 -19.99 20.99 6.29
CA THR A 1000 -20.48 21.39 4.96
C THR A 1000 -21.91 21.96 5.07
N ARG A 1001 -22.66 22.07 3.96
CA ARG A 1001 -24.02 22.63 3.93
C ARG A 1001 -25.04 21.67 3.31
N ALA A 1002 -26.14 21.44 4.03
CA ALA A 1002 -27.31 20.75 3.50
C ALA A 1002 -28.29 21.74 2.86
N THR A 1003 -29.13 21.27 1.94
CA THR A 1003 -30.18 22.07 1.29
C THR A 1003 -31.53 21.79 1.95
N ILE A 1004 -32.18 22.80 2.50
CA ILE A 1004 -33.57 22.71 2.97
C ILE A 1004 -34.53 22.98 1.83
N THR A 1005 -35.62 22.21 1.77
CA THR A 1005 -36.80 22.52 0.96
C THR A 1005 -37.96 22.87 1.89
N TYR A 1006 -38.60 24.01 1.64
CA TYR A 1006 -39.78 24.45 2.38
C TYR A 1006 -41.08 23.93 1.75
N SER A 1007 -42.17 24.00 2.51
CA SER A 1007 -43.51 23.58 2.07
C SER A 1007 -44.07 24.38 0.88
N ASP A 1008 -43.50 25.56 0.59
CA ASP A 1008 -43.83 26.37 -0.59
C ASP A 1008 -42.97 26.02 -1.83
N GLY A 1009 -42.08 25.03 -1.73
CA GLY A 1009 -41.18 24.58 -2.79
C GLY A 1009 -39.90 25.41 -2.94
N THR A 1010 -39.73 26.49 -2.16
CA THR A 1010 -38.47 27.24 -2.16
C THR A 1010 -37.41 26.54 -1.32
N THR A 1011 -36.14 26.86 -1.56
CA THR A 1011 -35.00 26.23 -0.87
C THR A 1011 -34.15 27.23 -0.10
N ASP A 1012 -33.39 26.73 0.88
CA ASP A 1012 -32.35 27.44 1.61
C ASP A 1012 -31.20 26.48 1.93
N THR A 1013 -30.12 26.96 2.53
CA THR A 1013 -29.01 26.10 2.96
C THR A 1013 -28.72 26.26 4.44
N ILE A 1014 -28.42 25.14 5.11
CA ILE A 1014 -28.08 25.12 6.53
C ILE A 1014 -26.76 24.39 6.74
N GLY A 1015 -26.04 24.75 7.80
CA GLY A 1015 -24.79 24.05 8.14
C GLY A 1015 -25.09 22.64 8.65
N LEU A 1016 -24.38 21.65 8.10
CA LEU A 1016 -24.23 20.32 8.68
C LEU A 1016 -22.78 20.21 9.15
N ALA A 1017 -22.58 20.24 10.47
CA ALA A 1017 -21.25 20.22 11.07
C ALA A 1017 -21.27 19.34 12.32
N PHE A 1018 -20.42 18.33 12.34
CA PHE A 1018 -20.26 17.42 13.46
C PHE A 1018 -18.80 17.36 13.90
N THR A 1019 -18.62 17.32 15.21
CA THR A 1019 -17.36 16.93 15.83
C THR A 1019 -17.09 15.46 15.52
N ASP A 1020 -15.81 15.08 15.43
CA ASP A 1020 -15.38 13.68 15.39
C ASP A 1020 -16.04 12.86 16.51
N TRP A 1021 -16.53 11.67 16.18
CA TRP A 1021 -17.29 10.82 17.08
C TRP A 1021 -16.53 10.35 18.33
N THR A 1022 -15.19 10.35 18.29
CA THR A 1022 -14.33 10.04 19.45
C THR A 1022 -13.74 11.30 20.10
N VAL A 1023 -13.99 12.48 19.51
CA VAL A 1023 -13.42 13.76 19.93
C VAL A 1023 -11.89 13.65 19.99
N GLY A 1024 -11.29 13.10 18.92
CA GLY A 1024 -9.84 12.88 18.82
C GLY A 1024 -9.31 11.88 19.86
N GLY A 1025 -9.97 10.72 19.99
CA GLY A 1025 -9.61 9.69 20.98
C GLY A 1025 -9.75 10.15 22.44
N GLY A 1026 -10.65 11.10 22.70
CA GLY A 1026 -10.90 11.69 24.02
C GLY A 1026 -9.96 12.83 24.44
N ALA A 1027 -9.04 13.26 23.57
CA ALA A 1027 -8.09 14.34 23.87
C ALA A 1027 -8.49 15.71 23.26
N GLY A 1028 -9.52 15.74 22.41
CA GLY A 1028 -10.03 16.95 21.77
C GLY A 1028 -11.10 17.69 22.58
N ALA A 1029 -11.75 18.65 21.93
CA ALA A 1029 -12.90 19.37 22.47
C ALA A 1029 -14.05 19.37 21.45
N VAL A 1030 -15.28 19.36 21.94
CA VAL A 1030 -16.48 19.45 21.09
C VAL A 1030 -16.46 20.75 20.29
N GLN A 1031 -16.62 20.65 18.97
CA GLN A 1031 -16.58 21.75 18.02
C GLN A 1031 -17.99 22.20 17.60
N TYR A 1032 -18.04 23.28 16.81
CA TYR A 1032 -19.22 23.80 16.11
C TYR A 1032 -20.44 24.16 16.98
N GLY A 1033 -20.29 24.16 18.31
CA GLY A 1033 -21.39 24.31 19.25
C GLY A 1033 -22.34 23.11 19.25
N ASN A 1034 -21.85 21.92 18.90
CA ASN A 1034 -22.62 20.68 18.98
C ASN A 1034 -23.07 20.40 20.42
N GLU A 1035 -24.33 20.00 20.60
CA GLU A 1035 -24.84 19.51 21.88
C GLU A 1035 -24.62 17.99 21.96
N VAL A 1036 -24.14 17.48 23.10
CA VAL A 1036 -23.94 16.04 23.30
C VAL A 1036 -25.28 15.39 23.63
N VAL A 1037 -25.81 14.60 22.71
CA VAL A 1037 -27.05 13.83 22.88
C VAL A 1037 -26.77 12.57 23.71
N ALA A 1038 -25.65 11.90 23.44
CA ALA A 1038 -25.19 10.75 24.20
C ALA A 1038 -23.67 10.68 24.24
N LYS A 1039 -23.14 10.13 25.33
CA LYS A 1039 -21.73 9.77 25.50
C LYS A 1039 -21.65 8.32 25.98
N THR A 1040 -20.99 7.46 25.23
CA THR A 1040 -20.71 6.08 25.64
C THR A 1040 -19.36 5.99 26.36
N ALA A 1041 -19.17 4.93 27.15
CA ALA A 1041 -17.92 4.69 27.86
C ALA A 1041 -16.86 3.95 27.01
N TYR A 1042 -17.29 3.28 25.95
CA TYR A 1042 -16.48 2.45 25.06
C TYR A 1042 -17.13 2.39 23.67
N ARG A 1043 -16.39 1.83 22.71
CA ARG A 1043 -16.85 1.44 21.38
C ARG A 1043 -16.54 -0.03 21.12
N ASN A 1044 -17.18 -0.60 20.12
CA ASN A 1044 -16.91 -1.95 19.68
C ASN A 1044 -15.85 -1.92 18.57
N VAL A 1045 -15.12 -3.02 18.42
CA VAL A 1045 -14.04 -3.18 17.43
C VAL A 1045 -14.24 -4.50 16.69
N SER A 1046 -14.19 -4.45 15.37
CA SER A 1046 -14.10 -5.61 14.49
C SER A 1046 -13.05 -6.62 14.98
N GLY A 1047 -13.46 -7.87 15.13
CA GLY A 1047 -12.64 -8.99 15.57
C GLY A 1047 -12.20 -8.98 17.04
N ALA A 1048 -12.68 -8.05 17.87
CA ALA A 1048 -12.44 -7.97 19.32
C ALA A 1048 -13.74 -7.66 20.06
N ASP A 1049 -13.71 -7.49 21.39
CA ASP A 1049 -14.93 -7.23 22.20
C ASP A 1049 -15.15 -5.71 22.35
N LYS A 1050 -14.27 -4.99 23.08
CA LYS A 1050 -14.49 -3.56 23.38
C LYS A 1050 -13.19 -2.76 23.41
N ASP A 1051 -13.23 -1.54 22.87
CA ASP A 1051 -12.18 -0.53 23.00
C ASP A 1051 -12.63 0.56 23.98
N PRO A 1052 -11.88 0.83 25.07
CA PRO A 1052 -12.25 1.81 26.11
C PRO A 1052 -12.12 3.28 25.65
N VAL A 1053 -12.40 3.57 24.38
CA VAL A 1053 -12.52 4.92 23.82
C VAL A 1053 -13.98 5.36 23.90
N ALA A 1054 -14.22 6.50 24.54
CA ALA A 1054 -15.54 7.11 24.62
C ALA A 1054 -16.00 7.61 23.25
N THR A 1055 -17.26 7.38 22.91
CA THR A 1055 -17.87 7.90 21.68
C THR A 1055 -19.07 8.79 21.98
N TYR A 1056 -19.39 9.67 21.04
CA TYR A 1056 -20.35 10.74 21.23
C TYR A 1056 -21.33 10.76 20.05
N VAL A 1057 -22.60 11.01 20.36
CA VAL A 1057 -23.64 11.36 19.38
C VAL A 1057 -24.00 12.81 19.63
N PHE A 1058 -24.01 13.62 18.57
CA PHE A 1058 -24.21 15.06 18.67
C PHE A 1058 -25.53 15.50 18.05
N ALA A 1059 -26.03 16.65 18.51
CA ALA A 1059 -27.02 17.44 17.80
C ALA A 1059 -26.39 18.72 17.26
N THR A 1060 -26.73 19.07 16.03
CA THR A 1060 -26.40 20.40 15.47
C THR A 1060 -27.21 21.49 16.17
N ARG A 1061 -26.74 22.74 16.08
CA ARG A 1061 -27.53 23.88 16.54
C ARG A 1061 -28.87 23.93 15.79
N PRO A 1062 -30.02 24.05 16.48
CA PRO A 1062 -31.32 24.14 15.82
C PRO A 1062 -31.40 25.26 14.78
N PHE A 1063 -31.78 24.90 13.56
CA PHE A 1063 -32.20 25.84 12.54
C PHE A 1063 -33.68 26.18 12.72
N ALA A 1064 -34.04 27.45 12.55
CA ALA A 1064 -35.43 27.90 12.55
C ALA A 1064 -35.79 28.46 11.18
N ALA A 1065 -36.89 27.95 10.61
CA ALA A 1065 -37.37 28.41 9.32
C ALA A 1065 -37.75 29.91 9.35
N PRO A 1066 -37.54 30.66 8.25
CA PRO A 1066 -38.01 32.03 8.10
C PRO A 1066 -39.50 32.15 8.44
N GLU A 1067 -39.92 33.31 8.94
CA GLU A 1067 -41.32 33.55 9.31
C GLU A 1067 -42.27 33.21 8.15
N GLY A 1068 -43.35 32.49 8.45
CA GLY A 1068 -44.34 32.03 7.45
C GLY A 1068 -43.95 30.76 6.67
N LYS A 1069 -42.74 30.22 6.84
CA LYS A 1069 -42.30 28.97 6.18
C LYS A 1069 -42.24 27.78 7.14
N THR A 1070 -42.46 26.58 6.61
CA THR A 1070 -42.16 25.32 7.30
C THR A 1070 -41.25 24.47 6.42
N ILE A 1071 -40.35 23.74 7.04
CA ILE A 1071 -39.39 22.82 6.39
C ILE A 1071 -40.19 21.60 5.97
N ALA A 1072 -40.13 21.23 4.69
CA ALA A 1072 -40.75 20.02 4.16
C ALA A 1072 -39.73 18.89 3.99
N GLY A 1073 -38.45 19.22 3.80
CA GLY A 1073 -37.39 18.21 3.67
C GLY A 1073 -36.00 18.82 3.65
N VAL A 1074 -35.01 17.93 3.63
CA VAL A 1074 -33.59 18.27 3.58
C VAL A 1074 -32.87 17.36 2.58
N THR A 1075 -31.98 17.92 1.77
CA THR A 1075 -31.03 17.17 0.95
C THR A 1075 -29.68 17.23 1.64
N LEU A 1076 -29.16 16.05 1.99
CA LEU A 1076 -27.86 15.90 2.60
C LEU A 1076 -26.77 16.33 1.60
N PRO A 1077 -25.63 16.85 2.07
CA PRO A 1077 -24.48 17.17 1.23
C PRO A 1077 -23.81 15.88 0.70
N GLN A 1078 -22.89 16.00 -0.24
CA GLN A 1078 -21.94 14.94 -0.57
C GLN A 1078 -20.69 15.09 0.31
N ASN A 1079 -20.68 14.38 1.43
CA ASN A 1079 -19.54 14.21 2.33
C ASN A 1079 -19.83 12.99 3.22
N THR A 1080 -19.35 11.82 2.81
CA THR A 1080 -19.64 10.55 3.48
C THR A 1080 -19.04 10.42 4.87
N ASP A 1081 -18.11 11.31 5.28
CA ASP A 1081 -17.61 11.36 6.65
C ASP A 1081 -18.63 11.96 7.64
N LEU A 1082 -19.77 12.49 7.16
CA LEU A 1082 -20.86 13.00 7.97
C LEU A 1082 -22.00 11.99 8.04
N HIS A 1083 -22.25 11.45 9.24
CA HIS A 1083 -23.27 10.44 9.45
C HIS A 1083 -24.48 11.01 10.20
N VAL A 1084 -25.68 10.82 9.65
CA VAL A 1084 -26.95 11.26 10.25
C VAL A 1084 -27.76 10.04 10.70
N PHE A 1085 -27.94 9.89 12.01
CA PHE A 1085 -28.80 8.85 12.59
C PHE A 1085 -30.27 9.26 12.53
N THR A 1086 -30.59 10.51 12.86
CA THR A 1086 -31.99 10.99 12.91
C THR A 1086 -32.09 12.52 12.82
N LEU A 1087 -33.31 13.03 12.66
CA LEU A 1087 -33.63 14.45 12.64
C LEU A 1087 -34.52 14.78 13.85
N ALA A 1088 -34.18 15.85 14.57
CA ALA A 1088 -35.01 16.39 15.63
C ALA A 1088 -35.81 17.59 15.11
N THR A 1089 -37.12 17.61 15.35
CA THR A 1089 -38.04 18.61 14.79
C THR A 1089 -39.03 19.14 15.83
N ALA A 1090 -39.54 20.36 15.62
CA ALA A 1090 -40.68 20.94 16.35
C ALA A 1090 -41.48 21.95 15.53
#